data_AF-A0A2E3P4P9-F1
#
_entry.id   AF-A0A2E3P4P9-F1
#
_cell.length_a   1.000
_cell.length_b   1.000
_cell.length_c   1.000
_cell.angle_alpha   90.00
_cell.angle_beta   90.00
_cell.angle_gamma   90.00
#
_symmetry.space_group_name_H-M   'P 1'
#
loop_
_entity.id
_entity.type
_entity.pdbx_description
1 polymer ?
#
loop_
_entity_poly.entity_id
_entity_poly.type
_entity_poly.pdbx_seq_one_letter_code
_entity_poly.pdbx_strand_id
1 'polypeptide(L)'
;MSEESETNAEDATPAFFEDADAPDQEKEEFRRLDARERPNVSQEGAPEGGAAANASIHRGSRYEGGTDELTADIGAPSADQGNVEFEPPATPSDRTGDDTTPSSRNRSSQPVNGDLTDPTEDGDAAGATTRAPIDRPDQPAPAAAENTAPAPRESAVNAAAAGENQDEQLALNGSPLPSQSVPSAAAGDAEFTPVAHAPAVVFSSTTGNEDEAISLDLGVTLTDTDGNETLSIIISGVPEGAQLSGGTDNGDGTWTLAPADLSGLALTPPENFSGTISLGVTATAMETTGQTAVTTATADITVQAVADAPALETTDTDGNEDTAIALDIQSALTDTDGSETLSVTIGNIPEGSVLTMADGTVVPITGGTASLTPDQLAGLSLTPPADFSGDIPLSVTATSTDGTDTAVTSGTLNVNVTAVADAPALNVADASGAEDTAIALNIDAALTDSGETLSVSISNIPEGAVLTLADGTEVTITGGTATLTPDQLAGLNLTPPADFSGEIALDVVATSTDGTDTATTSGTLNVAVTAVADAPTLDLTDTSGNEDTAIALDIQSALTDTDGSETLSVSISNIPEGSILTLADGTQVTITGGTATLTPDQLAGLSLTPPADFSGDIALEVVSTSTDGTDTATTSGTLNVSVTAVADAPTLDLTDASGSEDQAIALNIDAFLTDSGETLSVTIGNIPEGSILTLAAGSTIVILDGAAVLTPDQLDGLSLTPPADFSGEIALDVVATSTDGTDT
;
A
#
# COMPACT_ATOMS: atom_id res chain seq x y z
N MET A 1 -3.95 -40.40 28.20
CA MET A 1 -4.18 -41.10 29.49
C MET A 1 -5.53 -41.79 29.43
N SER A 2 -5.82 -42.69 30.36
CA SER A 2 -6.98 -43.61 30.32
C SER A 2 -8.09 -43.20 31.31
N GLU A 3 -9.19 -43.96 31.30
CA GLU A 3 -10.33 -43.92 32.25
C GLU A 3 -11.30 -42.73 32.05
N GLU A 4 -12.64 -42.89 32.16
CA GLU A 4 -13.51 -44.07 31.94
C GLU A 4 -14.98 -43.62 31.86
N SER A 5 -15.82 -44.24 31.01
CA SER A 5 -17.24 -44.57 31.29
C SER A 5 -17.96 -45.08 30.03
N GLU A 6 -18.63 -46.23 30.17
CA GLU A 6 -19.53 -46.80 29.16
C GLU A 6 -20.99 -46.50 29.51
N THR A 7 -21.89 -46.47 28.52
CA THR A 7 -23.15 -47.24 28.59
C THR A 7 -23.73 -47.46 27.20
N ASN A 8 -24.65 -48.42 27.08
CA ASN A 8 -24.83 -49.21 25.85
C ASN A 8 -26.17 -48.97 25.11
N ALA A 9 -26.21 -49.41 23.86
CA ALA A 9 -27.29 -49.29 22.89
C ALA A 9 -28.62 -49.99 23.25
N GLU A 10 -29.67 -49.68 22.48
CA GLU A 10 -30.51 -50.73 21.90
C GLU A 10 -31.08 -50.33 20.52
N ASP A 11 -31.48 -51.32 19.72
CA ASP A 11 -31.91 -51.22 18.31
C ASP A 11 -33.37 -51.71 18.15
N ALA A 12 -34.19 -50.96 17.41
CA ALA A 12 -35.42 -51.47 16.81
C ALA A 12 -35.92 -50.57 15.67
N THR A 13 -36.04 -51.12 14.45
CA THR A 13 -36.96 -50.61 13.41
C THR A 13 -38.35 -51.24 13.58
N PRO A 14 -39.40 -50.63 13.00
CA PRO A 14 -39.91 -51.19 11.74
C PRO A 14 -40.37 -50.12 10.72
N ALA A 15 -40.72 -50.55 9.51
CA ALA A 15 -41.17 -49.71 8.40
C ALA A 15 -42.41 -50.29 7.70
N PHE A 16 -43.19 -49.45 6.97
CA PHE A 16 -43.76 -49.71 5.62
C PHE A 16 -44.85 -48.68 5.21
N PHE A 17 -44.76 -48.16 3.95
CA PHE A 17 -45.87 -47.76 3.04
C PHE A 17 -46.78 -46.57 3.46
N GLU A 18 -47.44 -45.77 2.60
CA GLU A 18 -47.62 -45.61 1.12
C GLU A 18 -47.16 -44.16 0.72
N ASP A 19 -46.58 -43.80 -0.43
CA ASP A 19 -46.89 -43.93 -1.88
C ASP A 19 -47.54 -42.66 -2.51
N ALA A 20 -47.42 -42.49 -3.84
CA ALA A 20 -48.00 -41.48 -4.76
C ALA A 20 -47.28 -40.11 -5.04
N ASP A 21 -46.77 -40.02 -6.28
CA ASP A 21 -46.72 -38.91 -7.25
C ASP A 21 -46.06 -37.52 -6.97
N ALA A 22 -45.04 -37.23 -7.79
CA ALA A 22 -44.82 -35.93 -8.43
C ALA A 22 -45.49 -35.90 -9.83
N PRO A 23 -45.66 -34.74 -10.49
CA PRO A 23 -44.67 -34.41 -11.55
C PRO A 23 -44.41 -32.91 -11.84
N ASP A 24 -43.12 -32.58 -11.98
CA ASP A 24 -42.44 -32.09 -13.21
C ASP A 24 -42.95 -30.88 -14.06
N GLN A 25 -41.98 -30.08 -14.55
CA GLN A 25 -42.05 -29.00 -15.58
C GLN A 25 -42.88 -27.72 -15.21
N GLU A 26 -42.74 -26.53 -15.84
CA GLU A 26 -42.00 -26.09 -17.05
C GLU A 26 -41.48 -24.62 -16.91
N LYS A 27 -40.94 -24.00 -17.97
CA LYS A 27 -40.22 -22.70 -17.97
C LYS A 27 -40.98 -21.52 -18.64
N GLU A 28 -40.37 -20.34 -18.48
CA GLU A 28 -40.20 -19.25 -19.49
C GLU A 28 -41.24 -18.10 -19.57
N GLU A 29 -40.73 -16.93 -20.00
CA GLU A 29 -41.34 -15.61 -20.26
C GLU A 29 -42.87 -15.38 -20.08
N PHE A 30 -43.23 -14.19 -19.57
CA PHE A 30 -44.03 -13.26 -20.40
C PHE A 30 -43.74 -11.78 -20.14
N ARG A 31 -44.11 -10.93 -21.12
CA ARG A 31 -43.59 -9.57 -21.34
C ARG A 31 -44.70 -8.51 -21.39
N ARG A 32 -44.37 -7.28 -20.94
CA ARG A 32 -45.10 -5.99 -21.10
C ARG A 32 -46.29 -5.68 -20.16
N LEU A 33 -46.31 -4.44 -19.67
CA LEU A 33 -47.51 -3.68 -19.28
C LEU A 33 -47.47 -2.32 -19.99
N ASP A 34 -48.59 -1.87 -20.56
CA ASP A 34 -48.89 -0.45 -20.87
C ASP A 34 -50.41 -0.26 -21.07
N ALA A 35 -50.86 1.00 -20.99
CA ALA A 35 -52.11 1.58 -21.46
C ALA A 35 -53.41 1.48 -20.61
N ARG A 36 -53.66 2.57 -19.86
CA ARG A 36 -54.89 3.43 -19.86
C ARG A 36 -56.25 2.83 -19.44
N GLU A 37 -56.98 3.56 -18.57
CA GLU A 37 -58.03 4.53 -18.98
C GLU A 37 -58.52 5.44 -17.81
N ARG A 38 -59.49 6.35 -18.06
CA ARG A 38 -60.05 7.36 -17.12
C ARG A 38 -61.59 7.22 -16.99
N PRO A 39 -62.22 7.72 -15.90
CA PRO A 39 -62.87 9.06 -15.91
C PRO A 39 -62.73 9.81 -14.55
N ASN A 40 -62.88 11.13 -14.36
CA ASN A 40 -63.52 12.29 -15.02
C ASN A 40 -65.00 12.59 -14.68
N VAL A 41 -65.25 13.57 -13.79
CA VAL A 41 -66.48 14.39 -13.65
C VAL A 41 -66.09 15.82 -13.17
N SER A 42 -66.89 16.85 -13.48
CA SER A 42 -66.67 18.30 -13.17
C SER A 42 -67.53 18.76 -11.94
N GLN A 43 -67.78 20.04 -11.57
CA GLN A 43 -67.82 21.34 -12.27
C GLN A 43 -67.98 22.53 -11.27
N GLU A 44 -67.65 23.77 -11.69
CA GLU A 44 -68.06 25.11 -11.13
C GLU A 44 -67.70 25.49 -9.67
N GLY A 45 -67.51 26.78 -9.29
CA GLY A 45 -67.58 28.05 -10.03
C GLY A 45 -66.99 29.25 -9.23
N ALA A 46 -66.91 30.46 -9.81
CA ALA A 46 -66.24 31.65 -9.23
C ALA A 46 -67.21 32.67 -8.57
N PRO A 47 -66.69 33.67 -7.82
CA PRO A 47 -66.75 35.06 -8.32
C PRO A 47 -65.49 35.93 -8.02
N GLU A 48 -65.61 37.26 -8.18
CA GLU A 48 -64.54 38.25 -8.43
C GLU A 48 -63.98 39.03 -7.21
N GLY A 49 -62.78 39.62 -7.34
CA GLY A 49 -62.25 40.69 -6.47
C GLY A 49 -60.76 41.00 -6.68
N GLY A 50 -60.37 42.27 -6.85
CA GLY A 50 -58.97 42.73 -7.02
C GLY A 50 -58.32 43.33 -5.76
N ALA A 51 -57.10 43.88 -5.77
CA ALA A 51 -56.20 44.18 -6.91
C ALA A 51 -54.72 44.49 -6.49
N ALA A 52 -53.85 44.63 -7.51
CA ALA A 52 -52.62 45.47 -7.59
C ALA A 52 -51.22 44.94 -7.13
N ALA A 53 -50.19 45.45 -7.84
CA ALA A 53 -48.72 45.28 -7.71
C ALA A 53 -48.17 43.84 -7.92
N ASN A 54 -47.33 43.50 -8.92
CA ASN A 54 -46.07 44.06 -9.48
C ASN A 54 -44.89 44.10 -8.47
N ALA A 55 -43.68 43.61 -8.78
CA ALA A 55 -43.13 43.07 -10.04
C ALA A 55 -42.03 41.99 -9.82
N SER A 56 -41.51 41.42 -10.90
CA SER A 56 -40.42 40.42 -10.93
C SER A 56 -39.46 40.67 -12.13
N ILE A 57 -38.41 39.84 -12.27
CA ILE A 57 -37.61 39.58 -13.50
C ILE A 57 -36.29 40.40 -13.72
N HIS A 58 -35.17 39.80 -13.24
CA HIS A 58 -33.93 39.43 -13.99
C HIS A 58 -32.85 40.41 -14.53
N ARG A 59 -31.62 39.85 -14.59
CA ARG A 59 -30.48 40.00 -15.55
C ARG A 59 -29.68 41.33 -15.66
N GLY A 60 -28.45 41.31 -15.16
CA GLY A 60 -27.25 40.98 -15.98
C GLY A 60 -26.30 42.10 -16.50
N SER A 61 -25.03 41.69 -16.71
CA SER A 61 -24.01 42.25 -17.66
C SER A 61 -23.05 43.40 -17.26
N ARG A 62 -21.78 43.02 -17.00
CA ARG A 62 -20.54 43.38 -17.74
C ARG A 62 -20.10 44.86 -17.99
N TYR A 63 -19.04 45.27 -17.26
CA TYR A 63 -17.86 46.12 -17.61
C TYR A 63 -17.94 47.57 -18.20
N GLU A 64 -16.81 48.28 -18.03
CA GLU A 64 -16.44 49.68 -18.42
C GLU A 64 -17.03 50.82 -17.55
N GLY A 65 -16.28 51.89 -17.19
CA GLY A 65 -14.83 52.15 -17.29
C GLY A 65 -14.40 53.62 -17.01
N GLY A 66 -13.24 53.84 -16.36
CA GLY A 66 -12.56 55.14 -16.19
C GLY A 66 -13.07 56.10 -15.08
N THR A 67 -12.34 57.13 -14.60
CA THR A 67 -10.91 57.53 -14.75
C THR A 67 -10.44 58.33 -13.50
N ASP A 68 -9.14 58.71 -13.49
CA ASP A 68 -8.45 59.78 -12.71
C ASP A 68 -7.52 59.29 -11.57
N GLU A 69 -6.31 59.86 -11.34
CA GLU A 69 -5.28 60.40 -12.26
C GLU A 69 -3.91 60.49 -11.52
N LEU A 70 -2.85 61.02 -12.15
CA LEU A 70 -1.52 61.39 -11.59
C LEU A 70 -0.59 60.23 -11.12
N THR A 71 0.21 59.62 -12.00
CA THR A 71 1.61 59.99 -12.42
C THR A 71 2.69 59.86 -11.33
N ALA A 72 3.65 58.90 -11.41
CA ALA A 72 4.86 58.80 -12.27
C ALA A 72 6.16 59.19 -11.47
N ASP A 73 7.40 58.78 -11.76
CA ASP A 73 8.00 58.04 -12.89
C ASP A 73 9.37 57.36 -12.51
N ILE A 74 9.91 56.49 -13.39
CA ILE A 74 11.30 55.99 -13.56
C ILE A 74 12.22 55.59 -12.36
N GLY A 75 12.85 54.40 -12.47
CA GLY A 75 14.19 54.15 -11.91
C GLY A 75 14.56 52.69 -11.58
N ALA A 76 15.39 52.05 -12.42
CA ALA A 76 16.00 50.74 -12.17
C ALA A 76 17.45 50.71 -12.72
N PRO A 77 18.27 49.66 -12.49
CA PRO A 77 18.59 49.00 -11.21
C PRO A 77 20.12 48.89 -10.97
N SER A 78 20.56 48.51 -9.77
CA SER A 78 21.90 47.93 -9.52
C SER A 78 21.94 47.18 -8.18
N ALA A 79 22.84 46.21 -8.04
CA ALA A 79 23.08 45.45 -6.81
C ALA A 79 24.34 45.92 -6.05
N ASP A 80 24.39 45.65 -4.74
CA ASP A 80 25.63 45.36 -3.99
C ASP A 80 25.30 44.54 -2.71
N GLN A 81 26.33 44.09 -1.99
CA GLN A 81 26.29 43.09 -0.90
C GLN A 81 26.04 43.69 0.51
N GLY A 82 25.77 42.82 1.50
CA GLY A 82 25.77 43.22 2.92
C GLY A 82 25.38 42.12 3.91
N ASN A 83 26.35 41.29 4.34
CA ASN A 83 26.18 40.38 5.49
C ASN A 83 26.19 41.18 6.82
N VAL A 84 25.34 40.82 7.79
CA VAL A 84 25.51 41.25 9.19
C VAL A 84 25.21 40.09 10.13
N GLU A 85 26.15 39.83 11.03
CA GLU A 85 26.14 38.79 12.07
C GLU A 85 26.20 39.49 13.44
N PHE A 86 25.58 38.91 14.48
CA PHE A 86 25.44 39.57 15.80
C PHE A 86 26.06 38.74 16.94
N GLU A 87 27.10 39.27 17.58
CA GLU A 87 27.66 38.75 18.83
C GLU A 87 26.88 39.20 20.08
N PRO A 88 26.81 38.38 21.14
CA PRO A 88 26.56 38.81 22.52
C PRO A 88 27.87 39.02 23.34
N PRO A 89 27.87 39.85 24.40
CA PRO A 89 29.09 40.40 25.03
C PRO A 89 29.68 39.61 26.23
N ALA A 90 30.77 40.16 26.79
CA ALA A 90 31.77 39.48 27.64
C ALA A 90 31.53 39.42 29.18
N THR A 91 32.45 38.72 29.86
CA THR A 91 32.48 38.38 31.31
C THR A 91 33.09 39.47 32.22
N PRO A 92 33.18 39.24 33.56
CA PRO A 92 34.53 39.11 34.16
C PRO A 92 34.69 38.25 35.46
N SER A 93 35.83 37.52 35.54
CA SER A 93 36.63 37.18 36.77
C SER A 93 36.03 36.25 37.86
N ASP A 94 36.77 35.53 38.73
CA ASP A 94 38.23 35.44 39.04
C ASP A 94 38.65 34.04 39.60
N ARG A 95 39.95 33.66 39.45
CA ARG A 95 40.82 32.68 40.20
C ARG A 95 40.26 31.34 40.78
N THR A 96 40.97 30.18 40.74
CA THR A 96 42.41 29.83 40.55
C THR A 96 42.63 28.78 39.41
N GLY A 97 43.62 27.86 39.30
CA GLY A 97 44.72 27.37 40.17
C GLY A 97 45.70 26.38 39.48
N ASP A 98 46.28 25.42 40.23
CA ASP A 98 47.28 24.40 39.82
C ASP A 98 46.86 23.57 38.59
N ASP A 99 47.67 23.32 37.55
CA ASP A 99 49.10 22.96 37.39
C ASP A 99 49.43 21.46 37.50
N THR A 100 49.58 20.81 36.34
CA THR A 100 50.85 20.17 35.94
C THR A 100 50.85 19.80 34.45
N THR A 101 52.03 19.81 33.83
CA THR A 101 52.29 19.53 32.40
C THR A 101 53.55 18.62 32.29
N PRO A 102 54.21 18.32 31.14
CA PRO A 102 53.87 18.56 29.72
C PRO A 102 54.18 17.37 28.74
N SER A 103 53.79 17.51 27.47
CA SER A 103 54.53 16.99 26.27
C SER A 103 54.66 15.46 26.06
N SER A 104 54.94 14.91 24.85
CA SER A 104 55.00 15.47 23.48
C SER A 104 54.97 14.36 22.41
N ARG A 105 54.43 14.68 21.21
CA ARG A 105 54.79 14.21 19.85
C ARG A 105 55.23 12.73 19.60
N ASN A 106 54.63 12.14 18.55
CA ASN A 106 55.27 11.68 17.29
C ASN A 106 55.05 10.20 16.87
N ARG A 107 54.45 10.04 15.68
CA ARG A 107 54.64 9.03 14.61
C ARG A 107 55.19 7.62 14.91
N SER A 108 54.40 6.63 14.46
CA SER A 108 54.82 5.46 13.66
C SER A 108 55.82 4.43 14.22
N SER A 109 55.35 3.19 14.44
CA SER A 109 55.78 1.98 13.70
C SER A 109 54.98 0.72 14.14
N GLN A 110 54.89 -0.29 13.27
CA GLN A 110 54.56 -1.69 13.60
C GLN A 110 55.85 -2.42 14.11
N PRO A 111 56.04 -3.78 14.15
CA PRO A 111 55.17 -4.95 13.84
C PRO A 111 55.36 -6.19 14.79
N VAL A 112 54.87 -7.38 14.34
CA VAL A 112 55.43 -8.77 14.50
C VAL A 112 54.66 -9.83 15.34
N ASN A 113 54.02 -10.75 14.58
CA ASN A 113 53.94 -12.25 14.65
C ASN A 113 53.44 -13.09 15.85
N GLY A 114 52.88 -14.26 15.48
CA GLY A 114 52.61 -15.46 16.30
C GLY A 114 51.16 -15.97 16.10
N ASP A 115 50.78 -16.90 15.21
CA ASP A 115 51.37 -18.11 14.59
C ASP A 115 51.16 -19.44 15.39
N LEU A 116 50.86 -20.50 14.63
CA LEU A 116 50.75 -21.95 14.94
C LEU A 116 49.45 -22.59 15.49
N THR A 117 48.99 -23.59 14.71
CA THR A 117 48.44 -24.94 15.05
C THR A 117 46.95 -25.19 15.41
N ASP A 118 46.29 -25.84 14.44
CA ASP A 118 45.27 -26.93 14.51
C ASP A 118 45.89 -28.24 15.15
N PRO A 119 45.20 -29.37 15.50
CA PRO A 119 43.94 -29.91 14.93
C PRO A 119 42.98 -30.77 15.84
N THR A 120 42.02 -31.44 15.18
CA THR A 120 41.24 -32.70 15.50
C THR A 120 39.87 -32.69 16.21
N GLU A 121 38.85 -33.20 15.47
CA GLU A 121 37.83 -34.27 15.79
C GLU A 121 36.84 -34.08 17.00
N ASP A 122 35.63 -34.66 17.08
CA ASP A 122 34.94 -35.75 16.32
C ASP A 122 33.39 -35.70 16.40
N GLY A 123 32.69 -36.45 15.52
CA GLY A 123 31.31 -36.98 15.62
C GLY A 123 30.10 -36.05 15.34
N ASP A 124 28.89 -36.43 14.90
CA ASP A 124 28.13 -37.67 14.50
C ASP A 124 26.69 -37.54 15.10
N ALA A 125 25.59 -38.19 14.69
CA ALA A 125 25.18 -39.03 13.54
C ALA A 125 23.64 -39.31 13.62
N ALA A 126 22.92 -39.89 12.65
CA ALA A 126 22.93 -39.86 11.18
C ALA A 126 21.80 -40.79 10.63
N GLY A 127 21.22 -40.52 9.45
CA GLY A 127 20.62 -41.56 8.58
C GLY A 127 19.12 -41.46 8.20
N ALA A 128 18.54 -42.42 7.44
CA ALA A 128 19.13 -43.45 6.54
C ALA A 128 18.05 -44.32 5.85
N THR A 129 18.32 -44.86 4.64
CA THR A 129 17.95 -46.23 4.12
C THR A 129 18.50 -46.40 2.67
N THR A 130 19.59 -47.15 2.40
CA THR A 130 19.70 -48.59 1.97
C THR A 130 19.14 -48.94 0.56
N ARG A 131 19.75 -49.82 -0.27
CA ARG A 131 20.76 -50.90 -0.04
C ARG A 131 21.57 -51.31 -1.32
N ALA A 132 22.67 -52.06 -1.12
CA ALA A 132 23.75 -52.46 -2.08
C ALA A 132 23.47 -53.80 -2.86
N PRO A 133 24.40 -54.53 -3.58
CA PRO A 133 25.89 -54.45 -3.65
C PRO A 133 26.71 -54.82 -4.95
N ILE A 134 27.91 -54.22 -5.09
CA ILE A 134 29.28 -54.78 -5.38
C ILE A 134 29.54 -55.71 -6.61
N ASP A 135 30.44 -55.30 -7.53
CA ASP A 135 31.82 -55.89 -7.69
C ASP A 135 32.80 -54.99 -8.53
N ARG A 136 34.13 -55.20 -8.43
CA ARG A 136 35.25 -54.46 -9.10
C ARG A 136 36.57 -55.27 -9.04
N PRO A 137 37.72 -54.94 -9.71
CA PRO A 137 38.20 -53.65 -10.27
C PRO A 137 38.48 -53.78 -11.80
N ASP A 138 39.45 -53.18 -12.53
CA ASP A 138 40.65 -52.36 -12.24
C ASP A 138 41.19 -51.58 -13.49
N GLN A 139 42.29 -50.83 -13.33
CA GLN A 139 43.24 -50.29 -14.33
C GLN A 139 42.84 -49.01 -15.11
N PRO A 140 43.82 -48.15 -15.50
CA PRO A 140 43.75 -46.74 -15.03
C PRO A 140 44.12 -45.64 -16.07
N ALA A 141 44.16 -44.40 -15.57
CA ALA A 141 44.56 -43.17 -16.26
C ALA A 141 46.11 -42.98 -16.37
N PRO A 142 46.62 -41.98 -17.11
CA PRO A 142 47.98 -41.99 -17.66
C PRO A 142 49.09 -41.42 -16.75
N ALA A 143 50.35 -41.60 -17.17
CA ALA A 143 51.55 -41.07 -16.53
C ALA A 143 52.43 -40.29 -17.53
N ALA A 144 53.29 -39.41 -17.01
CA ALA A 144 54.28 -38.64 -17.77
C ALA A 144 55.59 -38.49 -16.98
N ALA A 145 56.75 -38.57 -17.64
CA ALA A 145 58.05 -38.17 -17.10
C ALA A 145 59.14 -38.04 -18.20
N GLU A 146 60.16 -37.22 -17.91
CA GLU A 146 61.49 -37.06 -18.54
C GLU A 146 61.53 -36.50 -20.00
N ASN A 147 62.08 -35.32 -20.34
CA ASN A 147 63.37 -34.63 -20.03
C ASN A 147 64.55 -35.22 -20.85
N THR A 148 65.43 -34.49 -21.57
CA THR A 148 65.93 -33.10 -21.49
C THR A 148 66.10 -32.40 -22.86
N ALA A 149 66.26 -31.05 -22.87
CA ALA A 149 66.77 -30.23 -23.98
C ALA A 149 68.34 -30.29 -24.07
N PRO A 150 69.14 -29.53 -24.89
CA PRO A 150 68.92 -28.15 -25.41
C PRO A 150 69.33 -27.86 -26.89
N ALA A 151 69.13 -26.60 -27.32
CA ALA A 151 69.70 -25.98 -28.54
C ALA A 151 71.12 -25.37 -28.24
N PRO A 152 71.90 -24.71 -29.16
CA PRO A 152 71.46 -23.58 -30.03
C PRO A 152 72.23 -23.29 -31.37
N ARG A 153 71.83 -22.18 -32.03
CA ARG A 153 72.57 -21.27 -32.98
C ARG A 153 72.37 -21.39 -34.51
N GLU A 154 72.63 -20.24 -35.14
CA GLU A 154 72.36 -19.83 -36.54
C GLU A 154 73.68 -19.62 -37.33
N SER A 155 73.57 -19.48 -38.66
CA SER A 155 74.43 -18.65 -39.55
C SER A 155 75.96 -18.94 -39.67
N ALA A 156 76.66 -18.71 -40.79
CA ALA A 156 76.27 -18.23 -42.14
C ALA A 156 77.42 -18.40 -43.18
N VAL A 157 77.07 -18.39 -44.48
CA VAL A 157 77.76 -17.68 -45.61
C VAL A 157 79.16 -18.13 -46.13
N ASN A 158 79.14 -18.69 -47.36
CA ASN A 158 80.02 -18.41 -48.54
C ASN A 158 81.35 -19.16 -48.83
N ALA A 159 81.74 -19.06 -50.11
CA ALA A 159 83.06 -19.19 -50.77
C ALA A 159 83.61 -20.58 -51.20
N ALA A 160 83.91 -20.66 -52.51
CA ALA A 160 84.37 -21.80 -53.31
C ALA A 160 85.86 -22.21 -53.15
N ALA A 161 86.23 -23.44 -53.59
CA ALA A 161 87.09 -23.67 -54.76
C ALA A 161 87.57 -25.14 -54.94
N ALA A 162 87.69 -25.59 -56.21
CA ALA A 162 88.44 -26.78 -56.71
C ALA A 162 88.03 -28.20 -56.21
N GLY A 163 88.26 -29.28 -56.95
CA GLY A 163 88.74 -29.44 -58.34
C GLY A 163 89.27 -30.87 -58.63
N GLU A 164 89.35 -31.25 -59.91
CA GLU A 164 89.99 -32.49 -60.44
C GLU A 164 89.35 -33.84 -60.01
N ASN A 165 89.50 -35.01 -60.67
CA ASN A 165 89.88 -35.49 -62.03
C ASN A 165 89.43 -37.00 -62.06
N GLN A 166 89.34 -37.82 -63.13
CA GLN A 166 89.62 -37.83 -64.59
C GLN A 166 88.75 -39.01 -65.18
N ASP A 167 88.79 -39.56 -66.41
CA ASP A 167 89.65 -39.47 -67.61
C ASP A 167 88.87 -39.96 -68.87
N GLU A 168 89.15 -39.36 -70.05
CA GLU A 168 89.33 -39.93 -71.42
C GLU A 168 88.47 -41.10 -72.04
N GLN A 169 88.41 -41.38 -73.37
CA GLN A 169 89.22 -40.97 -74.54
C GLN A 169 88.50 -41.10 -75.92
N LEU A 170 89.15 -40.61 -77.00
CA LEU A 170 89.04 -40.97 -78.46
C LEU A 170 88.08 -40.24 -79.43
N ALA A 171 88.38 -38.95 -79.65
CA ALA A 171 88.68 -38.29 -80.94
C ALA A 171 88.24 -38.88 -82.31
N LEU A 172 87.85 -37.98 -83.26
CA LEU A 172 88.64 -37.72 -84.49
C LEU A 172 88.23 -36.44 -85.28
N ASN A 173 89.07 -36.05 -86.25
CA ASN A 173 89.21 -34.72 -86.89
C ASN A 173 88.72 -34.71 -88.36
N GLY A 174 88.28 -33.55 -88.90
CA GLY A 174 88.31 -33.28 -90.36
C GLY A 174 87.15 -32.48 -90.99
N SER A 175 87.44 -31.28 -91.51
CA SER A 175 86.61 -30.48 -92.45
C SER A 175 87.08 -30.70 -93.92
N PRO A 176 86.64 -29.94 -94.96
CA PRO A 176 85.38 -29.23 -95.23
C PRO A 176 84.83 -29.46 -96.67
N LEU A 177 83.69 -28.85 -97.06
CA LEU A 177 83.42 -28.44 -98.46
C LEU A 177 82.71 -27.06 -98.52
N PRO A 178 82.77 -26.29 -99.65
CA PRO A 178 82.60 -24.83 -99.62
C PRO A 178 81.40 -24.26 -100.39
N SER A 179 81.15 -22.97 -100.19
CA SER A 179 80.13 -22.15 -100.89
C SER A 179 80.50 -21.78 -102.33
N GLN A 180 79.56 -21.92 -103.28
CA GLN A 180 79.54 -21.16 -104.55
C GLN A 180 78.11 -20.95 -105.11
N SER A 181 77.70 -19.68 -105.18
CA SER A 181 77.18 -18.96 -106.34
C SER A 181 76.22 -19.61 -107.36
N VAL A 182 75.01 -19.00 -107.46
CA VAL A 182 74.15 -18.76 -108.67
C VAL A 182 73.50 -19.96 -109.40
N PRO A 183 72.45 -19.77 -110.24
CA PRO A 183 71.69 -18.55 -110.57
C PRO A 183 70.15 -18.64 -110.34
N SER A 184 69.48 -17.51 -110.59
CA SER A 184 68.01 -17.44 -110.73
C SER A 184 67.50 -18.27 -111.92
N ALA A 185 66.32 -18.87 -111.74
CA ALA A 185 65.43 -19.32 -112.81
C ALA A 185 64.00 -18.85 -112.48
N ALA A 186 63.46 -17.92 -113.26
CA ALA A 186 62.08 -17.47 -113.10
C ALA A 186 61.11 -18.55 -113.60
N ALA A 187 60.15 -18.95 -112.76
CA ALA A 187 59.22 -20.04 -113.05
C ALA A 187 57.79 -19.71 -112.56
N GLY A 188 57.15 -18.77 -113.26
CA GLY A 188 55.71 -18.50 -113.18
C GLY A 188 55.24 -17.73 -111.95
N ASP A 189 54.51 -16.64 -112.18
CA ASP A 189 53.42 -16.27 -111.27
C ASP A 189 52.38 -17.39 -111.36
N ALA A 190 52.41 -18.31 -110.40
CA ALA A 190 51.20 -18.95 -109.96
C ALA A 190 50.44 -17.90 -109.14
N GLU A 191 49.30 -17.42 -109.64
CA GLU A 191 48.34 -16.70 -108.81
C GLU A 191 47.83 -17.69 -107.75
N PHE A 192 48.54 -17.77 -106.63
CA PHE A 192 48.01 -18.36 -105.41
C PHE A 192 46.85 -17.48 -104.96
N THR A 193 45.63 -17.89 -105.32
CA THR A 193 44.42 -17.36 -104.69
C THR A 193 44.52 -17.67 -103.20
N PRO A 194 44.60 -16.67 -102.31
CA PRO A 194 44.71 -16.96 -100.89
C PRO A 194 43.40 -17.60 -100.39
N VAL A 195 43.52 -18.43 -99.37
CA VAL A 195 42.46 -19.32 -98.88
C VAL A 195 42.29 -19.08 -97.40
N ALA A 196 41.07 -18.75 -96.98
CA ALA A 196 40.79 -18.53 -95.57
C ALA A 196 40.80 -19.87 -94.83
N HIS A 197 41.62 -19.97 -93.79
CA HIS A 197 41.71 -21.12 -92.90
C HIS A 197 40.84 -20.89 -91.67
N ALA A 198 40.15 -21.93 -91.21
CA ALA A 198 39.33 -21.84 -90.01
C ALA A 198 40.23 -21.49 -88.80
N PRO A 199 39.94 -20.42 -88.03
CA PRO A 199 40.78 -20.02 -86.91
C PRO A 199 40.73 -21.07 -85.80
N ALA A 200 41.82 -21.25 -85.06
CA ALA A 200 41.82 -22.09 -83.87
C ALA A 200 41.09 -21.36 -82.75
N VAL A 201 40.11 -22.02 -82.14
CA VAL A 201 39.37 -21.54 -80.97
C VAL A 201 39.51 -22.57 -79.85
N VAL A 202 39.93 -22.10 -78.68
CA VAL A 202 39.83 -22.80 -77.40
C VAL A 202 38.88 -21.97 -76.54
N PHE A 203 37.80 -22.58 -76.06
CA PHE A 203 36.90 -21.95 -75.11
C PHE A 203 36.49 -23.02 -74.09
N SER A 204 36.92 -22.85 -72.84
CA SER A 204 36.67 -23.81 -71.76
C SER A 204 35.56 -23.33 -70.83
N SER A 205 34.75 -24.27 -70.33
CA SER A 205 33.82 -24.02 -69.23
C SER A 205 34.58 -23.57 -67.98
N THR A 206 34.04 -22.59 -67.26
CA THR A 206 34.66 -22.01 -66.06
C THR A 206 33.62 -21.86 -64.95
N THR A 207 34.08 -21.61 -63.74
CA THR A 207 33.24 -21.39 -62.54
C THR A 207 33.76 -20.17 -61.79
N GLY A 208 32.84 -19.34 -61.33
CA GLY A 208 33.10 -18.24 -60.39
C GLY A 208 31.86 -17.96 -59.56
N ASN A 209 31.95 -16.98 -58.68
CA ASN A 209 30.82 -16.51 -57.89
C ASN A 209 30.04 -15.45 -58.68
N GLU A 210 28.80 -15.17 -58.26
CA GLU A 210 28.10 -13.95 -58.67
C GLU A 210 28.77 -12.69 -58.12
N ASP A 211 28.40 -11.54 -58.69
CA ASP A 211 28.94 -10.18 -58.47
C ASP A 211 30.47 -9.99 -58.68
N GLU A 212 31.24 -11.07 -58.79
CA GLU A 212 32.66 -11.07 -59.15
C GLU A 212 32.88 -11.22 -60.68
N ALA A 213 34.06 -10.81 -61.13
CA ALA A 213 34.45 -10.90 -62.54
C ALA A 213 35.03 -12.31 -62.87
N ILE A 214 34.18 -13.19 -63.39
CA ILE A 214 34.53 -14.57 -63.74
C ILE A 214 35.44 -14.59 -64.96
N SER A 215 36.70 -15.03 -64.79
CA SER A 215 37.69 -15.09 -65.87
C SER A 215 37.33 -16.15 -66.92
N LEU A 216 37.35 -15.75 -68.20
CA LEU A 216 37.02 -16.59 -69.35
C LEU A 216 38.29 -17.17 -69.99
N ASP A 217 38.40 -18.50 -70.05
CA ASP A 217 39.46 -19.20 -70.81
C ASP A 217 39.12 -19.24 -72.31
N LEU A 218 39.27 -18.08 -72.98
CA LEU A 218 39.01 -17.92 -74.41
C LEU A 218 40.30 -17.57 -75.18
N GLY A 219 40.84 -18.54 -75.90
CA GLY A 219 41.93 -18.35 -76.86
C GLY A 219 41.45 -18.43 -78.30
N VAL A 220 41.69 -17.38 -79.10
CA VAL A 220 41.43 -17.39 -80.55
C VAL A 220 42.68 -16.96 -81.32
N THR A 221 43.11 -17.76 -82.29
CA THR A 221 44.24 -17.44 -83.18
C THR A 221 43.92 -17.78 -84.63
N LEU A 222 44.40 -16.95 -85.57
CA LEU A 222 44.41 -17.31 -86.99
C LEU A 222 45.28 -18.55 -87.23
N THR A 223 44.91 -19.33 -88.25
CA THR A 223 45.61 -20.56 -88.62
C THR A 223 46.61 -20.32 -89.75
N ASP A 224 46.34 -19.37 -90.66
CA ASP A 224 47.38 -18.78 -91.49
C ASP A 224 48.01 -17.57 -90.79
N THR A 225 49.24 -17.25 -91.18
CA THR A 225 50.05 -16.16 -90.61
C THR A 225 50.90 -15.44 -91.67
N ASP A 226 50.61 -15.63 -92.96
CA ASP A 226 51.25 -14.92 -94.06
C ASP A 226 51.05 -13.39 -94.03
N GLY A 227 49.95 -12.94 -93.40
CA GLY A 227 49.56 -11.54 -93.23
C GLY A 227 48.37 -11.09 -94.07
N ASN A 228 47.70 -12.01 -94.78
CA ASN A 228 46.55 -11.73 -95.65
C ASN A 228 45.18 -12.01 -94.99
N GLU A 229 45.15 -12.77 -93.90
CA GLU A 229 43.94 -12.98 -93.08
C GLU A 229 43.69 -11.85 -92.06
N THR A 230 42.41 -11.55 -91.82
CA THR A 230 41.91 -10.69 -90.73
C THR A 230 40.96 -11.48 -89.84
N LEU A 231 40.99 -11.24 -88.52
CA LEU A 231 40.18 -11.95 -87.54
C LEU A 231 39.04 -11.08 -87.01
N SER A 232 37.82 -11.61 -87.05
CA SER A 232 36.65 -11.07 -86.36
C SER A 232 36.16 -12.09 -85.32
N ILE A 233 35.90 -11.62 -84.10
CA ILE A 233 35.43 -12.46 -82.98
C ILE A 233 34.11 -11.87 -82.49
N ILE A 234 33.08 -12.71 -82.41
CA ILE A 234 31.78 -12.36 -81.84
C ILE A 234 31.48 -13.36 -80.72
N ILE A 235 31.26 -12.86 -79.51
CA ILE A 235 30.65 -13.64 -78.42
C ILE A 235 29.14 -13.44 -78.51
N SER A 236 28.35 -14.46 -78.22
CA SER A 236 26.89 -14.44 -78.21
C SER A 236 26.34 -15.22 -77.01
N GLY A 237 25.11 -14.91 -76.61
CA GLY A 237 24.49 -15.49 -75.42
C GLY A 237 24.88 -14.80 -74.12
N VAL A 238 25.50 -13.61 -74.19
CA VAL A 238 25.69 -12.75 -73.01
C VAL A 238 24.29 -12.27 -72.57
N PRO A 239 23.85 -12.55 -71.33
CA PRO A 239 22.51 -12.18 -70.87
C PRO A 239 22.41 -10.67 -70.59
N GLU A 240 21.19 -10.16 -70.54
CA GLU A 240 20.91 -8.78 -70.14
C GLU A 240 21.38 -8.55 -68.69
N GLY A 241 22.01 -7.40 -68.42
CA GLY A 241 22.66 -7.09 -67.14
C GLY A 241 24.14 -7.48 -67.07
N ALA A 242 24.56 -8.58 -67.71
CA ALA A 242 25.95 -9.02 -67.69
C ALA A 242 26.89 -8.17 -68.56
N GLN A 243 28.17 -8.10 -68.19
CA GLN A 243 29.18 -7.28 -68.87
C GLN A 243 30.48 -8.06 -69.09
N LEU A 244 31.11 -7.87 -70.25
CA LEU A 244 32.47 -8.35 -70.50
C LEU A 244 33.51 -7.26 -70.18
N SER A 245 34.67 -7.67 -69.66
CA SER A 245 35.79 -6.76 -69.35
C SER A 245 36.49 -6.16 -70.59
N GLY A 246 36.13 -6.59 -71.79
CA GLY A 246 36.69 -6.12 -73.06
C GLY A 246 35.79 -6.43 -74.26
N GLY A 247 36.04 -5.75 -75.38
CA GLY A 247 35.20 -5.79 -76.58
C GLY A 247 34.20 -4.63 -76.66
N THR A 248 33.18 -4.78 -77.51
CA THR A 248 32.09 -3.81 -77.71
C THR A 248 30.76 -4.55 -77.71
N ASP A 249 29.86 -4.18 -76.79
CA ASP A 249 28.47 -4.63 -76.80
C ASP A 249 27.74 -4.14 -78.06
N ASN A 250 27.01 -5.04 -78.72
CA ASN A 250 26.16 -4.73 -79.86
C ASN A 250 24.70 -4.43 -79.46
N GLY A 251 24.32 -4.67 -78.19
CA GLY A 251 22.98 -4.40 -77.65
C GLY A 251 21.93 -5.47 -77.98
N ASP A 252 22.34 -6.66 -78.43
CA ASP A 252 21.48 -7.78 -78.83
C ASP A 252 21.87 -9.12 -78.17
N GLY A 253 22.65 -9.07 -77.08
CA GLY A 253 23.25 -10.24 -76.44
C GLY A 253 24.49 -10.78 -77.17
N THR A 254 25.03 -10.01 -78.13
CA THR A 254 26.33 -10.29 -78.78
C THR A 254 27.34 -9.16 -78.55
N TRP A 255 28.61 -9.54 -78.44
CA TRP A 255 29.74 -8.63 -78.21
C TRP A 255 30.81 -8.87 -79.27
N THR A 256 31.30 -7.79 -79.88
CA THR A 256 32.37 -7.82 -80.89
C THR A 256 33.73 -7.58 -80.21
N LEU A 257 34.66 -8.52 -80.33
CA LEU A 257 35.99 -8.44 -79.69
C LEU A 257 37.11 -8.30 -80.73
N ALA A 258 38.10 -7.47 -80.40
CA ALA A 258 39.40 -7.46 -81.05
C ALA A 258 40.34 -8.50 -80.40
N PRO A 259 41.39 -8.98 -81.11
CA PRO A 259 42.34 -9.96 -80.55
C PRO A 259 43.10 -9.50 -79.29
N ALA A 260 43.11 -8.20 -79.00
CA ALA A 260 43.69 -7.65 -77.78
C ALA A 260 42.79 -7.83 -76.54
N ASP A 261 41.46 -7.89 -76.74
CA ASP A 261 40.47 -7.92 -75.66
C ASP A 261 40.40 -9.30 -74.97
N LEU A 262 40.96 -10.33 -75.60
CA LEU A 262 41.02 -11.70 -75.07
C LEU A 262 41.93 -11.83 -73.84
N SER A 263 42.90 -10.92 -73.68
CA SER A 263 43.95 -11.03 -72.66
C SER A 263 43.47 -10.62 -71.27
N GLY A 264 42.89 -11.57 -70.54
CA GLY A 264 42.23 -11.30 -69.24
C GLY A 264 40.76 -10.93 -69.41
N LEU A 265 40.12 -11.46 -70.46
CA LEU A 265 38.68 -11.36 -70.64
C LEU A 265 37.96 -12.03 -69.46
N ALA A 266 36.98 -11.34 -68.90
CA ALA A 266 36.13 -11.82 -67.83
C ALA A 266 34.68 -11.43 -68.10
N LEU A 267 33.75 -12.23 -67.58
CA LEU A 267 32.33 -11.94 -67.51
C LEU A 267 32.00 -11.55 -66.08
N THR A 268 31.50 -10.34 -65.87
CA THR A 268 30.68 -10.03 -64.69
C THR A 268 29.26 -10.50 -65.01
N PRO A 269 28.65 -11.40 -64.22
CA PRO A 269 27.24 -11.79 -64.37
C PRO A 269 26.28 -10.59 -64.23
N PRO A 270 24.97 -10.78 -64.41
CA PRO A 270 23.99 -9.87 -63.83
C PRO A 270 24.16 -9.81 -62.29
N GLU A 271 23.77 -8.69 -61.69
CA GLU A 271 23.64 -8.52 -60.24
C GLU A 271 22.64 -9.56 -59.69
N ASN A 272 23.03 -10.31 -58.65
CA ASN A 272 22.24 -11.40 -58.04
C ASN A 272 21.74 -12.41 -59.09
N PHE A 273 22.66 -13.22 -59.64
CA PHE A 273 22.36 -14.27 -60.62
C PHE A 273 23.24 -15.51 -60.41
N SER A 274 22.59 -16.62 -60.08
CA SER A 274 23.20 -17.94 -59.97
C SER A 274 22.91 -18.84 -61.19
N GLY A 275 23.65 -19.95 -61.32
CA GLY A 275 23.34 -21.02 -62.28
C GLY A 275 24.32 -21.13 -63.45
N THR A 276 23.83 -21.07 -64.69
CA THR A 276 24.67 -21.33 -65.88
C THR A 276 24.37 -20.40 -67.05
N ILE A 277 25.39 -19.65 -67.48
CA ILE A 277 25.38 -18.82 -68.69
C ILE A 277 26.10 -19.60 -69.80
N SER A 278 25.39 -20.00 -70.85
CA SER A 278 25.99 -20.71 -71.99
C SER A 278 26.42 -19.72 -73.07
N LEU A 279 27.72 -19.43 -73.15
CA LEU A 279 28.29 -18.48 -74.11
C LEU A 279 28.69 -19.19 -75.41
N GLY A 280 28.37 -18.58 -76.55
CA GLY A 280 28.85 -18.97 -77.88
C GLY A 280 29.93 -18.03 -78.38
N VAL A 281 30.97 -18.58 -79.01
CA VAL A 281 32.01 -17.81 -79.73
C VAL A 281 31.92 -18.15 -81.21
N THR A 282 31.85 -17.13 -82.05
CA THR A 282 32.03 -17.23 -83.50
C THR A 282 33.28 -16.47 -83.92
N ALA A 283 34.31 -17.19 -84.32
CA ALA A 283 35.55 -16.63 -84.84
C ALA A 283 35.58 -16.78 -86.36
N THR A 284 35.72 -15.67 -87.09
CA THR A 284 35.79 -15.63 -88.55
C THR A 284 37.16 -15.11 -89.00
N ALA A 285 37.91 -15.95 -89.69
CA ALA A 285 39.03 -15.51 -90.52
C ALA A 285 38.47 -15.01 -91.86
N MET A 286 38.88 -13.81 -92.29
CA MET A 286 38.51 -13.23 -93.58
C MET A 286 39.73 -12.75 -94.35
N GLU A 287 39.83 -13.23 -95.57
CA GLU A 287 40.87 -12.91 -96.53
C GLU A 287 40.74 -11.51 -97.14
N THR A 288 41.86 -10.94 -97.55
CA THR A 288 41.93 -9.75 -98.44
C THR A 288 41.11 -9.88 -99.73
N THR A 289 40.83 -11.11 -100.18
CA THR A 289 39.95 -11.40 -101.34
C THR A 289 38.46 -11.52 -101.00
N GLY A 290 38.08 -11.41 -99.72
CA GLY A 290 36.70 -11.58 -99.25
C GLY A 290 36.24 -13.03 -99.07
N GLN A 291 37.16 -14.00 -99.11
CA GLN A 291 36.89 -15.38 -98.70
C GLN A 291 36.84 -15.46 -97.17
N THR A 292 35.98 -16.30 -96.60
CA THR A 292 35.85 -16.46 -95.14
C THR A 292 35.88 -17.92 -94.71
N ALA A 293 36.43 -18.15 -93.52
CA ALA A 293 36.36 -19.41 -92.81
C ALA A 293 35.99 -19.16 -91.34
N VAL A 294 35.15 -20.02 -90.77
CA VAL A 294 34.50 -19.78 -89.48
C VAL A 294 34.69 -20.99 -88.57
N THR A 295 35.05 -20.72 -87.32
CA THR A 295 35.06 -21.69 -86.22
C THR A 295 34.09 -21.21 -85.14
N THR A 296 33.25 -22.11 -84.65
CA THR A 296 32.33 -21.85 -83.53
C THR A 296 32.66 -22.75 -82.34
N ALA A 297 32.68 -22.18 -81.14
CA ALA A 297 32.79 -22.91 -79.88
C ALA A 297 31.71 -22.45 -78.90
N THR A 298 31.44 -23.25 -77.88
CA THR A 298 30.50 -22.92 -76.79
C THR A 298 31.11 -23.34 -75.46
N ALA A 299 30.96 -22.52 -74.43
CA ALA A 299 31.36 -22.87 -73.07
C ALA A 299 30.30 -22.42 -72.07
N ASP A 300 30.05 -23.28 -71.10
CA ASP A 300 29.14 -23.01 -70.00
C ASP A 300 29.90 -22.34 -68.86
N ILE A 301 29.45 -21.17 -68.46
CA ILE A 301 29.96 -20.39 -67.33
C ILE A 301 29.05 -20.71 -66.14
N THR A 302 29.58 -21.41 -65.14
CA THR A 302 28.82 -21.70 -63.91
C THR A 302 28.99 -20.55 -62.95
N VAL A 303 27.89 -19.90 -62.58
CA VAL A 303 27.86 -18.87 -61.55
C VAL A 303 27.37 -19.52 -60.26
N GLN A 304 28.20 -19.50 -59.22
CA GLN A 304 27.85 -19.97 -57.88
C GLN A 304 27.15 -18.84 -57.15
N ALA A 305 26.06 -19.17 -56.45
CA ALA A 305 25.42 -18.24 -55.54
C ALA A 305 26.36 -17.90 -54.36
N VAL A 306 26.11 -16.74 -53.75
CA VAL A 306 26.76 -16.24 -52.53
C VAL A 306 25.68 -15.67 -51.63
N ALA A 307 25.72 -15.95 -50.33
CA ALA A 307 24.64 -15.50 -49.45
C ALA A 307 24.68 -13.97 -49.27
N ASP A 308 23.58 -13.31 -49.60
CA ASP A 308 23.43 -11.87 -49.63
C ASP A 308 22.75 -11.34 -48.35
N ALA A 309 23.06 -10.11 -47.96
CA ALA A 309 22.58 -9.56 -46.69
C ALA A 309 21.06 -9.26 -46.77
N PRO A 310 20.21 -9.93 -45.98
CA PRO A 310 18.76 -9.75 -46.07
C PRO A 310 18.34 -8.38 -45.53
N ALA A 311 17.27 -7.82 -46.07
CA ALA A 311 16.62 -6.65 -45.49
C ALA A 311 15.94 -7.02 -44.16
N LEU A 312 16.03 -6.14 -43.17
CA LEU A 312 15.36 -6.26 -41.87
C LEU A 312 14.96 -4.86 -41.37
N GLU A 313 13.68 -4.68 -41.05
CA GLU A 313 13.14 -3.53 -40.34
C GLU A 313 12.41 -4.02 -39.07
N THR A 314 12.57 -3.27 -37.97
CA THR A 314 11.89 -3.51 -36.68
C THR A 314 11.36 -2.18 -36.14
N THR A 315 10.14 -2.18 -35.61
CA THR A 315 9.52 -0.99 -34.98
C THR A 315 9.16 -1.31 -33.54
N ASP A 316 9.74 -0.54 -32.60
CA ASP A 316 9.43 -0.62 -31.17
C ASP A 316 7.91 -0.53 -30.92
N THR A 317 7.42 -1.33 -29.97
CA THR A 317 5.99 -1.59 -29.76
C THR A 317 5.63 -1.48 -28.28
N ASP A 318 4.48 -0.87 -28.00
CA ASP A 318 3.95 -0.67 -26.65
C ASP A 318 2.73 -1.58 -26.42
N GLY A 319 2.58 -2.11 -25.21
CA GLY A 319 1.38 -2.86 -24.81
C GLY A 319 1.25 -2.97 -23.30
N ASN A 320 0.16 -3.58 -22.84
CA ASN A 320 -0.05 -3.87 -21.42
C ASN A 320 0.50 -5.27 -21.08
N GLU A 321 0.89 -5.49 -19.83
CA GLU A 321 1.19 -6.84 -19.34
C GLU A 321 -0.03 -7.77 -19.40
N ASP A 322 0.20 -9.08 -19.26
CA ASP A 322 -0.74 -10.20 -19.47
C ASP A 322 -1.49 -10.24 -20.81
N THR A 323 -1.27 -9.26 -21.70
CA THR A 323 -1.84 -9.20 -23.03
C THR A 323 -0.84 -9.63 -24.11
N ALA A 324 -1.35 -10.01 -25.28
CA ALA A 324 -0.50 -10.33 -26.44
C ALA A 324 -0.13 -9.04 -27.20
N ILE A 325 1.10 -8.58 -27.03
CA ILE A 325 1.64 -7.38 -27.66
C ILE A 325 2.12 -7.72 -29.07
N ALA A 326 1.61 -7.03 -30.08
CA ALA A 326 1.95 -7.29 -31.48
C ALA A 326 3.38 -6.82 -31.80
N LEU A 327 4.15 -7.65 -32.54
CA LEU A 327 5.52 -7.35 -32.95
C LEU A 327 5.53 -6.87 -34.41
N ASP A 328 6.15 -5.72 -34.69
CA ASP A 328 6.43 -5.26 -36.07
C ASP A 328 7.86 -5.64 -36.45
N ILE A 329 7.97 -6.73 -37.21
CA ILE A 329 9.21 -7.26 -37.78
C ILE A 329 8.95 -7.55 -39.25
N GLN A 330 9.74 -6.93 -40.13
CA GLN A 330 9.66 -7.13 -41.57
C GLN A 330 11.04 -7.54 -42.11
N SER A 331 11.09 -8.61 -42.89
CA SER A 331 12.35 -9.12 -43.47
C SER A 331 12.16 -9.67 -44.87
N ALA A 332 13.14 -9.46 -45.74
CA ALA A 332 13.14 -9.97 -47.12
C ALA A 332 14.54 -10.36 -47.58
N LEU A 333 14.63 -11.24 -48.58
CA LEU A 333 15.88 -11.53 -49.29
C LEU A 333 16.24 -10.35 -50.20
N THR A 334 17.52 -10.25 -50.54
CA THR A 334 18.03 -9.26 -51.50
C THR A 334 18.21 -9.92 -52.89
N ASP A 335 18.77 -11.13 -52.95
CA ASP A 335 18.56 -12.02 -54.10
C ASP A 335 17.09 -12.47 -54.18
N THR A 336 16.60 -12.65 -55.40
CA THR A 336 15.28 -13.20 -55.70
C THR A 336 15.29 -14.18 -56.89
N ASP A 337 16.46 -14.64 -57.35
CA ASP A 337 16.58 -15.64 -58.42
C ASP A 337 16.04 -17.03 -58.00
N GLY A 338 16.08 -17.31 -56.70
CA GLY A 338 15.58 -18.53 -56.06
C GLY A 338 16.67 -19.45 -55.50
N SER A 339 17.93 -19.03 -55.47
CA SER A 339 19.03 -19.70 -54.80
C SER A 339 18.88 -19.68 -53.26
N GLU A 340 18.55 -18.51 -52.72
CA GLU A 340 18.55 -18.24 -51.29
C GLU A 340 17.30 -18.71 -50.52
N THR A 341 17.48 -18.89 -49.20
CA THR A 341 16.39 -19.13 -48.25
C THR A 341 16.51 -18.23 -47.01
N LEU A 342 15.40 -17.64 -46.59
CA LEU A 342 15.34 -16.72 -45.45
C LEU A 342 14.82 -17.39 -44.18
N SER A 343 15.50 -17.14 -43.07
CA SER A 343 15.01 -17.43 -41.72
C SER A 343 15.18 -16.21 -40.81
N VAL A 344 14.35 -16.09 -39.78
CA VAL A 344 14.48 -15.06 -38.74
C VAL A 344 14.59 -15.73 -37.37
N THR A 345 15.54 -15.29 -36.57
CA THR A 345 15.70 -15.69 -35.18
C THR A 345 15.39 -14.50 -34.28
N ILE A 346 14.47 -14.68 -33.35
CA ILE A 346 14.20 -13.74 -32.26
C ILE A 346 14.91 -14.28 -31.02
N GLY A 347 15.65 -13.44 -30.30
CA GLY A 347 16.40 -13.76 -29.10
C GLY A 347 16.21 -12.74 -27.98
N ASN A 348 16.82 -12.99 -26.82
CA ASN A 348 16.56 -12.29 -25.55
C ASN A 348 15.09 -12.41 -25.07
N ILE A 349 14.36 -13.44 -25.50
CA ILE A 349 12.98 -13.68 -25.06
C ILE A 349 13.01 -14.12 -23.58
N PRO A 350 12.35 -13.41 -22.65
CA PRO A 350 12.37 -13.78 -21.22
C PRO A 350 11.73 -15.15 -20.95
N GLU A 351 12.18 -15.82 -19.89
CA GLU A 351 11.55 -17.04 -19.41
C GLU A 351 10.11 -16.76 -18.92
N GLY A 352 9.16 -17.61 -19.28
CA GLY A 352 7.72 -17.41 -19.03
C GLY A 352 6.96 -16.80 -20.20
N SER A 353 7.62 -16.00 -21.06
CA SER A 353 6.97 -15.36 -22.22
C SER A 353 6.45 -16.37 -23.26
N VAL A 354 5.41 -15.98 -23.99
CA VAL A 354 4.78 -16.80 -25.04
C VAL A 354 4.72 -16.04 -26.37
N LEU A 355 5.40 -16.54 -27.39
CA LEU A 355 5.24 -16.07 -28.77
C LEU A 355 4.06 -16.78 -29.44
N THR A 356 3.14 -16.03 -30.06
CA THR A 356 1.94 -16.56 -30.71
C THR A 356 1.78 -15.99 -32.12
N MET A 357 1.51 -16.85 -33.11
CA MET A 357 1.27 -16.44 -34.50
C MET A 357 -0.20 -16.02 -34.72
N ALA A 358 -0.49 -15.36 -35.85
CA ALA A 358 -1.82 -14.86 -36.20
C ALA A 358 -2.94 -15.91 -36.30
N ASP A 359 -2.61 -17.21 -36.35
CA ASP A 359 -3.58 -18.32 -36.30
C ASP A 359 -3.86 -18.85 -34.88
N GLY A 360 -3.18 -18.31 -33.86
CA GLY A 360 -3.23 -18.75 -32.47
C GLY A 360 -2.23 -19.87 -32.13
N THR A 361 -1.35 -20.27 -33.05
CA THR A 361 -0.32 -21.28 -32.79
C THR A 361 0.86 -20.68 -32.02
N VAL A 362 1.24 -21.29 -30.90
CA VAL A 362 2.40 -20.90 -30.09
C VAL A 362 3.71 -21.32 -30.76
N VAL A 363 4.66 -20.40 -30.84
CA VAL A 363 6.03 -20.63 -31.36
C VAL A 363 6.92 -21.21 -30.25
N PRO A 364 7.64 -22.32 -30.48
CA PRO A 364 8.48 -22.93 -29.45
C PRO A 364 9.74 -22.10 -29.18
N ILE A 365 9.83 -21.55 -27.96
CA ILE A 365 11.02 -20.83 -27.47
C ILE A 365 11.98 -21.86 -26.83
N THR A 366 13.28 -21.81 -27.18
CA THR A 366 14.32 -22.68 -26.64
C THR A 366 15.52 -21.82 -26.21
N GLY A 367 15.83 -21.79 -24.91
CA GLY A 367 16.99 -21.04 -24.39
C GLY A 367 16.91 -19.52 -24.63
N GLY A 368 15.71 -18.94 -24.57
CA GLY A 368 15.48 -17.52 -24.83
C GLY A 368 15.51 -17.12 -26.31
N THR A 369 15.49 -18.09 -27.24
CA THR A 369 15.41 -17.84 -28.68
C THR A 369 14.28 -18.62 -29.36
N ALA A 370 13.76 -18.08 -30.46
CA ALA A 370 12.77 -18.71 -31.33
C ALA A 370 13.18 -18.50 -32.80
N SER A 371 12.95 -19.49 -33.66
CA SER A 371 13.27 -19.44 -35.09
C SER A 371 12.00 -19.56 -35.92
N LEU A 372 11.86 -18.69 -36.93
CA LEU A 372 10.66 -18.47 -37.72
C LEU A 372 11.01 -18.31 -39.21
N THR A 373 10.05 -18.61 -40.08
CA THR A 373 10.09 -18.18 -41.49
C THR A 373 9.39 -16.82 -41.66
N PRO A 374 9.61 -16.08 -42.77
CA PRO A 374 9.01 -14.76 -42.98
C PRO A 374 7.46 -14.77 -42.90
N ASP A 375 6.81 -15.82 -43.41
CA ASP A 375 5.35 -15.99 -43.35
C ASP A 375 4.79 -16.02 -41.91
N GLN A 376 5.62 -16.40 -40.93
CA GLN A 376 5.23 -16.50 -39.51
C GLN A 376 5.36 -15.19 -38.73
N LEU A 377 6.00 -14.16 -39.31
CA LEU A 377 6.13 -12.83 -38.68
C LEU A 377 4.82 -12.03 -38.77
N ALA A 378 4.02 -12.27 -39.81
CA ALA A 378 2.80 -11.53 -40.08
C ALA A 378 1.73 -11.73 -38.98
N GLY A 379 1.60 -10.75 -38.09
CA GLY A 379 0.71 -10.82 -36.92
C GLY A 379 1.24 -11.71 -35.80
N LEU A 380 2.57 -11.85 -35.70
CA LEU A 380 3.25 -12.40 -34.52
C LEU A 380 3.04 -11.48 -33.31
N SER A 381 2.84 -12.08 -32.13
CA SER A 381 2.74 -11.37 -30.86
C SER A 381 3.56 -12.03 -29.76
N LEU A 382 4.01 -11.22 -28.81
CA LEU A 382 4.61 -11.64 -27.55
C LEU A 382 3.59 -11.36 -26.43
N THR A 383 3.15 -12.40 -25.74
CA THR A 383 2.70 -12.23 -24.35
C THR A 383 3.97 -12.26 -23.47
N PRO A 384 4.22 -11.24 -22.63
CA PRO A 384 5.31 -11.25 -21.65
C PRO A 384 5.22 -12.44 -20.67
N PRO A 385 6.16 -12.59 -19.72
CA PRO A 385 5.87 -13.34 -18.50
C PRO A 385 4.61 -12.77 -17.83
N ALA A 386 3.90 -13.57 -17.04
CA ALA A 386 2.85 -13.03 -16.18
C ALA A 386 3.45 -11.98 -15.24
N ASP A 387 2.66 -10.96 -14.92
CA ASP A 387 3.01 -9.95 -13.91
C ASP A 387 4.38 -9.26 -14.19
N PHE A 388 4.65 -8.94 -15.47
CA PHE A 388 5.86 -8.26 -15.91
C PHE A 388 5.57 -6.91 -16.58
N SER A 389 5.98 -5.82 -15.93
CA SER A 389 6.06 -4.49 -16.50
C SER A 389 7.51 -4.04 -16.78
N GLY A 390 7.71 -3.18 -17.79
CA GLY A 390 9.01 -2.67 -18.23
C GLY A 390 9.47 -3.12 -19.64
N ASP A 391 10.70 -2.78 -20.00
CA ASP A 391 11.22 -2.92 -21.37
C ASP A 391 11.83 -4.31 -21.64
N ILE A 392 11.39 -4.97 -22.73
CA ILE A 392 11.99 -6.22 -23.24
C ILE A 392 12.77 -5.93 -24.55
N PRO A 393 14.12 -5.83 -24.51
CA PRO A 393 14.93 -5.59 -25.70
C PRO A 393 15.22 -6.90 -26.46
N LEU A 394 14.27 -7.32 -27.29
CA LEU A 394 14.40 -8.47 -28.17
C LEU A 394 15.51 -8.23 -29.19
N SER A 395 16.36 -9.24 -29.43
CA SER A 395 17.28 -9.24 -30.57
C SER A 395 16.61 -9.93 -31.74
N VAL A 396 16.63 -9.32 -32.92
CA VAL A 396 16.06 -9.90 -34.15
C VAL A 396 17.18 -10.05 -35.17
N THR A 397 17.39 -11.25 -35.69
CA THR A 397 18.38 -11.54 -36.72
C THR A 397 17.73 -12.24 -37.90
N ALA A 398 17.73 -11.58 -39.05
CA ALA A 398 17.42 -12.19 -40.35
C ALA A 398 18.69 -12.84 -40.92
N THR A 399 18.56 -14.06 -41.42
CA THR A 399 19.64 -14.87 -41.98
C THR A 399 19.23 -15.37 -43.35
N SER A 400 19.95 -14.95 -44.38
CA SER A 400 19.90 -15.60 -45.69
C SER A 400 20.85 -16.80 -45.72
N THR A 401 20.57 -17.76 -46.60
CA THR A 401 21.36 -18.99 -46.76
C THR A 401 21.20 -19.57 -48.17
N ASP A 402 22.29 -19.62 -48.93
CA ASP A 402 22.49 -20.62 -50.00
C ASP A 402 23.41 -21.73 -49.50
N GLY A 403 23.00 -22.99 -49.70
CA GLY A 403 23.84 -24.18 -49.53
C GLY A 403 24.50 -24.35 -48.15
N THR A 404 25.67 -23.71 -47.98
CA THR A 404 26.45 -23.65 -46.73
C THR A 404 26.97 -22.26 -46.40
N ASP A 405 26.71 -21.26 -47.25
CA ASP A 405 27.06 -19.86 -47.01
C ASP A 405 25.88 -19.12 -46.35
N THR A 406 26.17 -18.06 -45.59
CA THR A 406 25.16 -17.36 -44.78
C THR A 406 25.52 -15.90 -44.57
N ALA A 407 24.60 -15.00 -44.91
CA ALA A 407 24.70 -13.59 -44.57
C ALA A 407 23.55 -13.19 -43.63
N VAL A 408 23.83 -12.20 -42.77
CA VAL A 408 22.95 -11.85 -41.64
C VAL A 408 22.79 -10.35 -41.47
N THR A 409 21.58 -9.93 -41.12
CA THR A 409 21.24 -8.58 -40.69
C THR A 409 20.57 -8.67 -39.32
N SER A 410 20.99 -7.85 -38.36
CA SER A 410 20.46 -7.87 -36.99
C SER A 410 20.02 -6.49 -36.52
N GLY A 411 18.91 -6.45 -35.80
CA GLY A 411 18.36 -5.27 -35.15
C GLY A 411 17.90 -5.58 -33.71
N THR A 412 17.45 -4.55 -33.01
CA THR A 412 16.76 -4.66 -31.73
C THR A 412 15.29 -4.27 -31.95
N LEU A 413 14.40 -4.95 -31.23
CA LEU A 413 12.99 -4.59 -31.10
C LEU A 413 12.71 -4.42 -29.60
N ASN A 414 12.42 -3.20 -29.16
CA ASN A 414 11.99 -2.96 -27.79
C ASN A 414 10.47 -3.20 -27.70
N VAL A 415 10.07 -4.08 -26.79
CA VAL A 415 8.67 -4.27 -26.39
C VAL A 415 8.51 -3.59 -25.03
N ASN A 416 7.84 -2.46 -24.99
CA ASN A 416 7.66 -1.66 -23.78
C ASN A 416 6.36 -2.12 -23.10
N VAL A 417 6.48 -2.84 -21.99
CA VAL A 417 5.33 -3.40 -21.28
C VAL A 417 4.86 -2.41 -20.22
N THR A 418 3.61 -1.97 -20.33
CA THR A 418 2.97 -1.00 -19.46
C THR A 418 2.31 -1.70 -18.28
N ALA A 419 2.68 -1.25 -17.09
CA ALA A 419 2.07 -1.60 -15.81
C ALA A 419 0.53 -1.51 -15.83
N VAL A 420 -0.14 -2.52 -15.26
CA VAL A 420 -1.58 -2.57 -15.00
C VAL A 420 -1.78 -3.05 -13.58
N ALA A 421 -2.31 -2.19 -12.72
CA ALA A 421 -2.52 -2.57 -11.33
C ALA A 421 -3.70 -3.54 -11.21
N ASP A 422 -3.53 -4.61 -10.44
CA ASP A 422 -4.49 -5.70 -10.31
C ASP A 422 -5.28 -5.58 -9.00
N ALA A 423 -6.55 -6.02 -8.99
CA ALA A 423 -7.47 -5.65 -7.91
C ALA A 423 -7.15 -6.41 -6.59
N PRO A 424 -6.70 -5.73 -5.51
CA PRO A 424 -6.19 -6.41 -4.32
C PRO A 424 -7.31 -7.15 -3.59
N ALA A 425 -6.98 -8.30 -2.99
CA ALA A 425 -7.88 -9.01 -2.10
C ALA A 425 -8.06 -8.20 -0.80
N LEU A 426 -9.32 -7.99 -0.39
CA LEU A 426 -9.69 -7.36 0.87
C LEU A 426 -10.75 -8.20 1.57
N ASN A 427 -10.54 -8.49 2.85
CA ASN A 427 -11.49 -9.10 3.77
C ASN A 427 -11.63 -8.21 5.01
N VAL A 428 -12.85 -7.82 5.35
CA VAL A 428 -13.18 -7.08 6.56
C VAL A 428 -14.27 -7.83 7.31
N ALA A 429 -14.19 -7.87 8.63
CA ALA A 429 -15.19 -8.51 9.48
C ALA A 429 -15.54 -7.65 10.69
N ASP A 430 -16.83 -7.42 10.89
CA ASP A 430 -17.38 -6.54 11.93
C ASP A 430 -16.80 -6.84 13.33
N ALA A 431 -16.47 -5.78 14.05
CA ALA A 431 -15.88 -5.82 15.38
C ALA A 431 -16.87 -5.36 16.45
N SER A 432 -16.63 -5.74 17.70
CA SER A 432 -17.40 -5.21 18.84
C SER A 432 -16.57 -5.25 20.12
N GLY A 433 -16.88 -4.34 21.04
CA GLY A 433 -16.21 -4.20 22.33
C GLY A 433 -16.82 -3.09 23.17
N ALA A 434 -16.30 -2.92 24.38
CA ALA A 434 -16.69 -1.83 25.26
C ALA A 434 -16.07 -0.50 24.81
N GLU A 435 -16.73 0.61 25.10
CA GLU A 435 -16.11 1.94 25.07
C GLU A 435 -14.89 2.04 26.00
N ASP A 436 -14.07 3.08 25.82
CA ASP A 436 -12.75 3.29 26.46
C ASP A 436 -11.72 2.15 26.30
N THR A 437 -12.10 1.01 25.71
CA THR A 437 -11.23 -0.13 25.47
C THR A 437 -10.79 -0.22 24.00
N ALA A 438 -9.60 -0.76 23.78
CA ALA A 438 -9.04 -0.92 22.44
C ALA A 438 -9.69 -2.12 21.74
N ILE A 439 -10.68 -1.86 20.88
CA ILE A 439 -11.41 -2.87 20.10
C ILE A 439 -10.53 -3.33 18.92
N ALA A 440 -10.26 -4.64 18.82
CA ALA A 440 -9.44 -5.18 17.74
C ALA A 440 -10.19 -5.14 16.39
N LEU A 441 -9.56 -4.58 15.35
CA LEU A 441 -10.10 -4.55 13.99
C LEU A 441 -9.60 -5.76 13.20
N ASN A 442 -10.49 -6.41 12.44
CA ASN A 442 -10.13 -7.54 11.60
C ASN A 442 -10.17 -7.13 10.11
N ILE A 443 -9.00 -6.78 9.57
CA ILE A 443 -8.80 -6.32 8.19
C ILE A 443 -7.63 -7.11 7.59
N ASP A 444 -7.92 -8.03 6.67
CA ASP A 444 -6.89 -8.68 5.86
C ASP A 444 -6.87 -8.03 4.47
N ALA A 445 -5.69 -7.62 4.00
CA ALA A 445 -5.49 -7.15 2.63
C ALA A 445 -4.24 -7.77 2.02
N ALA A 446 -4.32 -8.20 0.76
CA ALA A 446 -3.21 -8.82 0.03
C ALA A 446 -3.25 -8.44 -1.46
N LEU A 447 -2.09 -8.38 -2.09
CA LEU A 447 -1.96 -8.24 -3.54
C LEU A 447 -2.27 -9.56 -4.25
N THR A 448 -2.54 -9.47 -5.55
CA THR A 448 -2.64 -10.64 -6.45
C THR A 448 -1.32 -10.86 -7.22
N ASP A 449 -0.67 -9.79 -7.68
CA ASP A 449 0.74 -9.80 -8.11
C ASP A 449 1.71 -9.49 -6.93
N SER A 450 2.97 -9.89 -7.06
CA SER A 450 4.07 -9.62 -6.13
C SER A 450 5.04 -8.49 -6.56
N GLY A 451 4.91 -7.93 -7.77
CA GLY A 451 5.59 -6.73 -8.23
C GLY A 451 4.97 -5.43 -7.75
N GLU A 452 3.63 -5.39 -7.58
CA GLU A 452 2.90 -4.21 -7.10
C GLU A 452 3.27 -3.77 -5.67
N THR A 453 2.75 -2.61 -5.27
CA THR A 453 2.77 -2.12 -3.89
C THR A 453 1.36 -1.95 -3.32
N LEU A 454 1.16 -2.34 -2.05
CA LEU A 454 -0.13 -2.28 -1.35
C LEU A 454 -0.16 -1.20 -0.28
N SER A 455 -1.22 -0.39 -0.27
CA SER A 455 -1.59 0.45 0.87
C SER A 455 -3.06 0.27 1.21
N VAL A 456 -3.40 0.35 2.50
CA VAL A 456 -4.79 0.34 2.98
C VAL A 456 -5.10 1.67 3.63
N SER A 457 -6.21 2.29 3.23
CA SER A 457 -6.76 3.46 3.90
C SER A 457 -8.01 3.08 4.69
N ILE A 458 -8.14 3.62 5.90
CA ILE A 458 -9.32 3.49 6.75
C ILE A 458 -9.86 4.91 6.95
N SER A 459 -11.15 5.11 6.67
CA SER A 459 -11.80 6.42 6.67
C SER A 459 -13.14 6.40 7.42
N ASN A 460 -13.75 7.57 7.59
CA ASN A 460 -14.86 7.83 8.54
C ASN A 460 -14.48 7.59 10.02
N ILE A 461 -13.19 7.67 10.36
CA ILE A 461 -12.72 7.56 11.74
C ILE A 461 -13.22 8.79 12.53
N PRO A 462 -13.97 8.63 13.65
CA PRO A 462 -14.50 9.76 14.41
C PRO A 462 -13.43 10.68 15.00
N GLU A 463 -13.79 11.94 15.28
CA GLU A 463 -12.94 12.84 16.07
C GLU A 463 -12.86 12.32 17.51
N GLY A 464 -11.65 12.31 18.09
CA GLY A 464 -11.38 11.74 19.42
C GLY A 464 -11.02 10.25 19.43
N ALA A 465 -11.38 9.48 18.40
CA ALA A 465 -11.01 8.07 18.29
C ALA A 465 -9.51 7.88 18.00
N VAL A 466 -8.93 6.78 18.50
CA VAL A 466 -7.49 6.49 18.38
C VAL A 466 -7.28 5.11 17.76
N LEU A 467 -6.50 5.05 16.68
CA LEU A 467 -5.99 3.78 16.13
C LEU A 467 -4.62 3.46 16.73
N THR A 468 -4.42 2.21 17.16
CA THR A 468 -3.15 1.72 17.74
C THR A 468 -2.68 0.44 17.06
N LEU A 469 -1.37 0.33 16.84
CA LEU A 469 -0.72 -0.86 16.27
C LEU A 469 -0.44 -1.90 17.36
N ALA A 470 -0.13 -3.13 16.96
CA ALA A 470 0.18 -4.25 17.86
C ALA A 470 1.41 -4.03 18.79
N ASP A 471 2.25 -3.02 18.53
CA ASP A 471 3.36 -2.62 19.41
C ASP A 471 3.00 -1.48 20.39
N GLY A 472 1.76 -0.96 20.33
CA GLY A 472 1.26 0.15 21.12
C GLY A 472 1.46 1.53 20.49
N THR A 473 1.99 1.63 19.27
CA THR A 473 2.16 2.91 18.58
C THR A 473 0.83 3.45 18.04
N GLU A 474 0.51 4.71 18.32
CA GLU A 474 -0.64 5.41 17.74
C GLU A 474 -0.45 5.69 16.24
N VAL A 475 -1.51 5.49 15.44
CA VAL A 475 -1.54 5.76 14.01
C VAL A 475 -1.99 7.20 13.76
N THR A 476 -1.23 7.97 12.98
CA THR A 476 -1.58 9.36 12.62
C THR A 476 -2.83 9.43 11.76
N ILE A 477 -3.98 9.76 12.37
CA ILE A 477 -5.24 10.06 11.67
C ILE A 477 -5.20 11.52 11.17
N THR A 478 -5.47 11.73 9.89
CA THR A 478 -5.56 13.06 9.27
C THR A 478 -6.92 13.23 8.61
N GLY A 479 -7.76 14.13 9.15
CA GLY A 479 -9.09 14.42 8.58
C GLY A 479 -10.04 13.22 8.60
N GLY A 480 -10.05 12.44 9.69
CA GLY A 480 -10.88 11.23 9.81
C GLY A 480 -10.42 10.05 8.94
N THR A 481 -9.20 10.10 8.41
CA THR A 481 -8.61 9.07 7.55
C THR A 481 -7.21 8.69 8.04
N ALA A 482 -6.90 7.39 8.03
CA ALA A 482 -5.58 6.83 8.23
C ALA A 482 -5.12 6.09 6.96
N THR A 483 -3.80 5.91 6.84
CA THR A 483 -3.16 5.16 5.74
C THR A 483 -2.08 4.26 6.32
N LEU A 484 -2.11 2.98 5.94
CA LEU A 484 -1.41 1.87 6.58
C LEU A 484 -0.72 1.00 5.50
N THR A 485 0.33 0.29 5.90
CA THR A 485 0.88 -0.85 5.15
C THR A 485 0.23 -2.16 5.62
N PRO A 486 0.31 -3.26 4.86
CA PRO A 486 -0.27 -4.55 5.26
C PRO A 486 0.24 -5.06 6.62
N ASP A 487 1.54 -4.89 6.91
CA ASP A 487 2.16 -5.26 8.18
C ASP A 487 1.55 -4.54 9.40
N GLN A 488 0.94 -3.36 9.19
CA GLN A 488 0.32 -2.56 10.25
C GLN A 488 -1.14 -2.94 10.55
N LEU A 489 -1.76 -3.80 9.72
CA LEU A 489 -3.14 -4.26 9.95
C LEU A 489 -3.20 -5.37 11.01
N ALA A 490 -2.12 -6.16 11.12
CA ALA A 490 -2.04 -7.29 12.03
C ALA A 490 -2.02 -6.85 13.50
N GLY A 491 -3.18 -6.93 14.16
CA GLY A 491 -3.35 -6.44 15.54
C GLY A 491 -3.52 -4.93 15.62
N LEU A 492 -4.14 -4.32 14.60
CA LEU A 492 -4.65 -2.95 14.65
C LEU A 492 -5.89 -2.88 15.56
N ASN A 493 -5.90 -1.97 16.53
CA ASN A 493 -7.05 -1.71 17.40
C ASN A 493 -7.56 -0.28 17.26
N LEU A 494 -8.88 -0.11 17.38
CA LEU A 494 -9.57 1.16 17.55
C LEU A 494 -9.97 1.31 19.02
N THR A 495 -9.45 2.32 19.71
CA THR A 495 -10.16 2.89 20.85
C THR A 495 -11.17 3.89 20.30
N PRO A 496 -12.47 3.78 20.63
CA PRO A 496 -13.47 4.80 20.30
C PRO A 496 -13.10 6.19 20.84
N PRO A 497 -13.86 7.25 20.53
CA PRO A 497 -13.86 8.45 21.38
C PRO A 497 -14.20 8.05 22.83
N ALA A 498 -13.72 8.82 23.80
CA ALA A 498 -14.17 8.65 25.19
C ALA A 498 -15.69 8.91 25.27
N ASP A 499 -16.36 8.18 26.17
CA ASP A 499 -17.80 8.29 26.41
C ASP A 499 -18.61 8.20 25.08
N PHE A 500 -18.44 7.09 24.35
CA PHE A 500 -19.10 6.83 23.07
C PHE A 500 -19.68 5.42 22.97
N SER A 501 -21.00 5.35 22.85
CA SER A 501 -21.74 4.13 22.55
C SER A 501 -22.31 4.11 21.12
N GLY A 502 -22.53 2.90 20.57
CA GLY A 502 -23.19 2.70 19.29
C GLY A 502 -22.28 2.24 18.14
N GLU A 503 -22.66 2.52 16.90
CA GLU A 503 -22.06 1.94 15.69
C GLU A 503 -21.11 2.91 14.98
N ILE A 504 -19.85 2.51 14.80
CA ILE A 504 -18.86 3.22 13.96
C ILE A 504 -18.71 2.46 12.64
N ALA A 505 -19.15 3.04 11.53
CA ALA A 505 -18.99 2.47 10.19
C ALA A 505 -17.74 3.04 9.51
N LEU A 506 -16.64 2.27 9.55
CA LEU A 506 -15.37 2.62 8.91
C LEU A 506 -15.35 2.17 7.45
N ASP A 507 -15.01 3.07 6.52
CA ASP A 507 -14.81 2.70 5.11
C ASP A 507 -13.33 2.35 4.87
N VAL A 508 -13.07 1.09 4.54
CA VAL A 508 -11.75 0.51 4.29
C VAL A 508 -11.53 0.37 2.78
N VAL A 509 -10.39 0.85 2.29
CA VAL A 509 -9.99 0.77 0.87
C VAL A 509 -8.58 0.21 0.79
N ALA A 510 -8.43 -0.97 0.19
CA ALA A 510 -7.16 -1.51 -0.24
C ALA A 510 -6.85 -0.98 -1.66
N THR A 511 -5.62 -0.49 -1.84
CA THR A 511 -5.13 0.09 -3.10
C THR A 511 -3.83 -0.60 -3.49
N SER A 512 -3.84 -1.29 -4.62
CA SER A 512 -2.64 -1.74 -5.30
C SER A 512 -2.08 -0.64 -6.20
N THR A 513 -0.82 -0.73 -6.57
CA THR A 513 -0.14 0.22 -7.46
C THR A 513 1.08 -0.45 -8.08
N ASP A 514 1.07 -0.60 -9.41
CA ASP A 514 2.30 -0.73 -10.20
C ASP A 514 2.51 0.48 -11.11
N GLY A 515 3.77 0.92 -11.21
CA GLY A 515 4.23 2.06 -11.99
C GLY A 515 3.49 3.37 -11.67
N THR A 516 2.39 3.61 -12.39
CA THR A 516 1.50 4.77 -12.22
C THR A 516 0.01 4.42 -12.27
N ASP A 517 -0.34 3.15 -12.45
CA ASP A 517 -1.72 2.68 -12.45
C ASP A 517 -2.12 2.19 -11.04
N THR A 518 -3.41 2.18 -10.72
CA THR A 518 -3.91 1.83 -9.39
C THR A 518 -5.24 1.12 -9.44
N ALA A 519 -5.33 -0.10 -8.91
CA ALA A 519 -6.61 -0.77 -8.69
C ALA A 519 -6.99 -0.73 -7.20
N THR A 520 -8.29 -0.86 -6.92
CA THR A 520 -8.83 -0.71 -5.56
C THR A 520 -9.94 -1.70 -5.27
N THR A 521 -9.96 -2.18 -4.04
CA THR A 521 -11.06 -2.97 -3.47
C THR A 521 -11.48 -2.31 -2.16
N SER A 522 -12.78 -2.18 -1.92
CA SER A 522 -13.31 -1.51 -0.74
C SER A 522 -14.37 -2.34 -0.01
N GLY A 523 -14.49 -2.09 1.29
CA GLY A 523 -15.48 -2.68 2.17
C GLY A 523 -15.73 -1.80 3.39
N THR A 524 -16.94 -1.83 3.93
CA THR A 524 -17.27 -1.14 5.18
C THR A 524 -17.11 -2.12 6.34
N LEU A 525 -16.42 -1.68 7.38
CA LEU A 525 -16.20 -2.39 8.65
C LEU A 525 -17.05 -1.71 9.72
N ASN A 526 -18.03 -2.42 10.27
CA ASN A 526 -18.84 -1.90 11.37
C ASN A 526 -18.17 -2.26 12.70
N VAL A 527 -18.13 -1.29 13.63
CA VAL A 527 -17.60 -1.48 14.98
C VAL A 527 -18.72 -1.12 15.96
N ALA A 528 -19.32 -2.14 16.57
CA ALA A 528 -20.38 -1.99 17.56
C ALA A 528 -19.77 -1.79 18.95
N VAL A 529 -19.81 -0.55 19.43
CA VAL A 529 -19.34 -0.13 20.76
C VAL A 529 -20.49 -0.27 21.76
N THR A 530 -20.29 -1.09 22.78
CA THR A 530 -21.24 -1.23 23.89
C THR A 530 -20.88 -0.26 25.01
N ALA A 531 -21.89 0.44 25.54
CA ALA A 531 -21.72 1.29 26.71
C ALA A 531 -21.26 0.52 27.95
N VAL A 532 -20.66 1.22 28.91
CA VAL A 532 -20.21 0.74 30.22
C VAL A 532 -20.63 1.77 31.26
N ALA A 533 -21.21 1.33 32.38
CA ALA A 533 -21.69 2.29 33.37
C ALA A 533 -20.52 2.94 34.14
N ASP A 534 -20.47 4.27 34.11
CA ASP A 534 -19.37 5.08 34.62
C ASP A 534 -19.72 5.78 35.96
N ALA A 535 -18.70 6.13 36.74
CA ALA A 535 -18.87 6.52 38.14
C ALA A 535 -19.38 7.97 38.28
N PRO A 536 -20.67 8.20 38.64
CA PRO A 536 -21.25 9.53 38.62
C PRO A 536 -20.59 10.45 39.65
N THR A 537 -20.53 11.74 39.34
CA THR A 537 -20.07 12.75 40.29
C THR A 537 -21.02 12.86 41.48
N LEU A 538 -20.48 13.13 42.67
CA LEU A 538 -21.25 13.40 43.88
C LEU A 538 -20.49 14.40 44.76
N ASP A 539 -21.10 15.55 45.04
CA ASP A 539 -20.67 16.54 46.02
C ASP A 539 -21.75 16.71 47.10
N LEU A 540 -21.31 16.89 48.34
CA LEU A 540 -22.14 16.91 49.54
C LEU A 540 -21.62 18.00 50.49
N THR A 541 -22.48 18.95 50.87
CA THR A 541 -22.14 19.96 51.87
C THR A 541 -22.99 19.79 53.12
N ASP A 542 -22.33 19.47 54.23
CA ASP A 542 -22.92 19.35 55.57
C ASP A 542 -23.76 20.60 55.91
N THR A 543 -24.95 20.35 56.45
CA THR A 543 -26.00 21.36 56.63
C THR A 543 -26.51 21.38 58.07
N SER A 544 -27.12 22.49 58.47
CA SER A 544 -27.69 22.61 59.82
C SER A 544 -28.91 23.53 59.83
N GLY A 545 -29.75 23.33 60.84
CA GLY A 545 -30.95 24.12 61.07
C GLY A 545 -31.51 23.85 62.46
N ASN A 546 -32.75 24.27 62.68
CA ASN A 546 -33.50 24.02 63.91
C ASN A 546 -34.40 22.80 63.72
N GLU A 547 -34.77 22.12 64.80
CA GLU A 547 -35.84 21.12 64.77
C GLU A 547 -37.19 21.73 64.35
N ASP A 548 -38.15 20.86 64.00
CA ASP A 548 -39.47 21.18 63.39
C ASP A 548 -39.46 22.04 62.11
N THR A 549 -38.30 22.52 61.66
CA THR A 549 -38.12 23.29 60.43
C THR A 549 -37.59 22.43 59.29
N ALA A 550 -37.85 22.86 58.05
CA ALA A 550 -37.29 22.21 56.87
C ALA A 550 -35.84 22.66 56.65
N ILE A 551 -34.89 21.75 56.92
CA ILE A 551 -33.45 21.97 56.73
C ILE A 551 -33.12 21.66 55.27
N ALA A 552 -32.55 22.62 54.53
CA ALA A 552 -32.16 22.41 53.14
C ALA A 552 -30.98 21.45 53.03
N LEU A 553 -31.05 20.49 52.12
CA LEU A 553 -29.96 19.55 51.82
C LEU A 553 -29.17 20.06 50.60
N ASP A 554 -27.84 20.06 50.69
CA ASP A 554 -26.96 20.36 49.56
C ASP A 554 -26.33 19.06 49.04
N ILE A 555 -26.98 18.50 48.01
CA ILE A 555 -26.60 17.27 47.32
C ILE A 555 -26.53 17.58 45.83
N GLN A 556 -25.36 17.41 45.23
CA GLN A 556 -25.14 17.66 43.82
C GLN A 556 -24.57 16.39 43.17
N SER A 557 -25.22 15.90 42.11
CA SER A 557 -24.76 14.73 41.37
C SER A 557 -25.10 14.87 39.88
N ALA A 558 -24.18 14.42 39.03
CA ALA A 558 -24.31 14.38 37.58
C ALA A 558 -23.53 13.18 37.02
N LEU A 559 -23.96 12.70 35.85
CA LEU A 559 -23.24 11.69 35.07
C LEU A 559 -21.87 12.21 34.62
N THR A 560 -20.99 11.28 34.24
CA THR A 560 -19.71 11.54 33.59
C THR A 560 -19.83 11.34 32.08
N ASP A 561 -20.40 10.21 31.64
CA ASP A 561 -20.94 10.07 30.28
C ASP A 561 -22.04 11.13 30.03
N THR A 562 -22.09 11.61 28.79
CA THR A 562 -23.13 12.52 28.31
C THR A 562 -23.62 12.21 26.88
N ASP A 563 -23.26 11.07 26.29
CA ASP A 563 -23.74 10.64 24.97
C ASP A 563 -25.25 10.32 24.97
N GLY A 564 -25.76 9.89 26.14
CA GLY A 564 -27.17 9.59 26.40
C GLY A 564 -27.50 8.11 26.59
N SER A 565 -26.50 7.23 26.69
CA SER A 565 -26.65 5.83 27.08
C SER A 565 -27.11 5.70 28.55
N GLU A 566 -26.51 6.50 29.42
CA GLU A 566 -26.64 6.37 30.87
C GLU A 566 -27.89 7.03 31.48
N THR A 567 -28.27 6.53 32.67
CA THR A 567 -29.34 7.12 33.51
C THR A 567 -28.93 7.23 34.98
N LEU A 568 -29.12 8.42 35.56
CA LEU A 568 -28.74 8.73 36.95
C LEU A 568 -29.91 8.57 37.93
N SER A 569 -29.67 7.85 39.02
CA SER A 569 -30.57 7.71 40.17
C SER A 569 -29.81 7.98 41.47
N VAL A 570 -30.40 8.72 42.41
CA VAL A 570 -29.80 9.00 43.72
C VAL A 570 -30.66 8.40 44.84
N SER A 571 -30.03 7.60 45.69
CA SER A 571 -30.63 7.00 46.89
C SER A 571 -30.09 7.69 48.14
N ILE A 572 -31.00 8.13 49.02
CA ILE A 572 -30.67 8.62 50.36
C ILE A 572 -31.14 7.56 51.37
N SER A 573 -30.23 7.06 52.20
CA SER A 573 -30.47 6.09 53.28
C SER A 573 -30.17 6.68 54.67
N ASN A 574 -30.54 5.91 55.69
CA ASN A 574 -30.44 6.28 57.12
C ASN A 574 -31.34 7.48 57.52
N ILE A 575 -32.43 7.71 56.77
CA ILE A 575 -33.45 8.72 57.09
C ILE A 575 -34.24 8.25 58.32
N PRO A 576 -34.28 9.02 59.43
CA PRO A 576 -34.98 8.59 60.66
C PRO A 576 -36.50 8.40 60.48
N GLU A 577 -37.10 7.52 61.27
CA GLU A 577 -38.56 7.35 61.31
C GLU A 577 -39.22 8.62 61.86
N GLY A 578 -40.24 9.12 61.16
CA GLY A 578 -40.92 10.39 61.48
C GLY A 578 -40.45 11.58 60.63
N SER A 579 -39.24 11.53 60.06
CA SER A 579 -38.72 12.58 59.18
C SER A 579 -39.52 12.73 57.89
N ILE A 580 -39.51 13.94 57.32
CA ILE A 580 -40.19 14.27 56.06
C ILE A 580 -39.19 14.89 55.08
N LEU A 581 -38.96 14.23 53.94
CA LEU A 581 -38.27 14.83 52.81
C LEU A 581 -39.27 15.59 51.93
N THR A 582 -38.97 16.84 51.59
CA THR A 582 -39.83 17.75 50.81
C THR A 582 -39.06 18.36 49.63
N LEU A 583 -39.64 18.25 48.43
CA LEU A 583 -39.12 18.83 47.18
C LEU A 583 -39.39 20.34 47.09
N ALA A 584 -38.69 21.03 46.19
CA ALA A 584 -38.82 22.48 45.98
C ALA A 584 -40.23 22.95 45.52
N ASP A 585 -41.09 22.06 45.05
CA ASP A 585 -42.50 22.36 44.71
C ASP A 585 -43.46 22.17 45.90
N GLY A 586 -42.97 21.68 47.05
CA GLY A 586 -43.74 21.35 48.24
C GLY A 586 -44.26 19.90 48.30
N THR A 587 -43.92 19.05 47.31
CA THR A 587 -44.29 17.63 47.31
C THR A 587 -43.42 16.84 48.28
N GLN A 588 -44.04 15.98 49.10
CA GLN A 588 -43.31 15.07 50.00
C GLN A 588 -42.80 13.82 49.26
N VAL A 589 -41.55 13.44 49.52
CA VAL A 589 -40.93 12.24 48.95
C VAL A 589 -41.36 11.01 49.75
N THR A 590 -41.64 9.89 49.07
CA THR A 590 -42.04 8.65 49.73
C THR A 590 -40.82 7.91 50.28
N ILE A 591 -40.60 8.01 51.59
CA ILE A 591 -39.57 7.26 52.32
C ILE A 591 -40.08 5.84 52.59
N THR A 592 -39.30 4.82 52.22
CA THR A 592 -39.63 3.39 52.41
C THR A 592 -38.52 2.70 53.19
N GLY A 593 -38.79 2.31 54.43
CA GLY A 593 -37.81 1.58 55.25
C GLY A 593 -36.55 2.36 55.62
N GLY A 594 -36.64 3.69 55.71
CA GLY A 594 -35.50 4.58 55.98
C GLY A 594 -34.68 4.99 54.75
N THR A 595 -35.15 4.67 53.55
CA THR A 595 -34.53 5.13 52.29
C THR A 595 -35.52 5.87 51.38
N ALA A 596 -35.01 6.75 50.53
CA ALA A 596 -35.75 7.43 49.47
C ALA A 596 -34.91 7.44 48.18
N THR A 597 -35.57 7.32 47.02
CA THR A 597 -34.92 7.34 45.70
C THR A 597 -35.44 8.51 44.88
N LEU A 598 -34.52 9.23 44.22
CA LEU A 598 -34.70 10.55 43.64
C LEU A 598 -34.04 10.62 42.26
N THR A 599 -34.62 11.39 41.34
CA THR A 599 -33.93 11.82 40.11
C THR A 599 -33.09 13.09 40.37
N PRO A 600 -32.11 13.43 39.52
CA PRO A 600 -31.27 14.63 39.72
C PRO A 600 -32.07 15.94 39.85
N ASP A 601 -33.13 16.09 39.04
CA ASP A 601 -34.07 17.23 39.10
C ASP A 601 -34.74 17.40 40.48
N GLN A 602 -34.84 16.34 41.28
CA GLN A 602 -35.48 16.35 42.60
C GLN A 602 -34.53 16.73 43.74
N LEU A 603 -33.22 16.78 43.49
CA LEU A 603 -32.22 17.22 44.48
C LEU A 603 -32.24 18.74 44.68
N ALA A 604 -32.53 19.49 43.62
CA ALA A 604 -32.50 20.94 43.63
C ALA A 604 -33.56 21.54 44.56
N GLY A 605 -33.14 22.02 45.73
CA GLY A 605 -34.03 22.55 46.77
C GLY A 605 -34.75 21.46 47.58
N LEU A 606 -34.22 20.25 47.62
CA LEU A 606 -34.62 19.20 48.55
C LEU A 606 -34.39 19.66 50.01
N SER A 607 -35.31 19.30 50.89
CA SER A 607 -35.20 19.61 52.32
C SER A 607 -35.65 18.43 53.19
N LEU A 608 -35.05 18.32 54.37
CA LEU A 608 -35.41 17.39 55.44
C LEU A 608 -36.03 18.18 56.58
N THR A 609 -37.30 17.94 56.89
CA THR A 609 -37.80 18.16 58.25
C THR A 609 -37.42 16.92 59.06
N PRO A 610 -36.74 17.06 60.21
CA PRO A 610 -36.43 15.93 61.10
C PRO A 610 -37.72 15.34 61.69
N PRO A 611 -37.64 14.27 62.51
CA PRO A 611 -38.76 13.91 63.37
C PRO A 611 -39.13 15.09 64.27
N ALA A 612 -40.38 15.16 64.72
CA ALA A 612 -40.77 16.13 65.74
C ALA A 612 -39.94 15.93 67.02
N ASP A 613 -39.63 17.03 67.70
CA ASP A 613 -38.90 17.04 68.97
C ASP A 613 -37.54 16.27 68.91
N PHE A 614 -36.80 16.45 67.80
CA PHE A 614 -35.49 15.83 67.57
C PHE A 614 -34.36 16.87 67.48
N SER A 615 -33.48 16.89 68.48
CA SER A 615 -32.19 17.60 68.45
C SER A 615 -30.99 16.62 68.36
N GLY A 616 -29.96 17.00 67.59
CA GLY A 616 -28.76 16.17 67.35
C GLY A 616 -28.38 15.98 65.88
N ASP A 617 -27.35 15.16 65.62
CA ASP A 617 -26.82 14.92 64.27
C ASP A 617 -27.49 13.72 63.57
N ILE A 618 -27.95 13.94 62.33
CA ILE A 618 -28.42 12.89 61.41
C ILE A 618 -27.34 12.67 60.34
N ALA A 619 -26.75 11.49 60.29
CA ALA A 619 -25.81 11.08 59.24
C ALA A 619 -26.55 10.37 58.11
N LEU A 620 -26.96 11.12 57.09
CA LEU A 620 -27.57 10.57 55.88
C LEU A 620 -26.48 9.94 55.01
N GLU A 621 -26.77 8.78 54.43
CA GLU A 621 -25.89 8.13 53.45
C GLU A 621 -26.49 8.37 52.07
N VAL A 622 -25.68 8.91 51.15
CA VAL A 622 -26.13 9.27 49.80
C VAL A 622 -25.35 8.44 48.80
N VAL A 623 -26.06 7.68 47.96
CA VAL A 623 -25.50 6.86 46.90
C VAL A 623 -26.06 7.33 45.57
N SER A 624 -25.19 7.81 44.69
CA SER A 624 -25.53 8.14 43.32
C SER A 624 -25.12 6.97 42.42
N THR A 625 -26.03 6.53 41.58
CA THR A 625 -25.90 5.35 40.72
C THR A 625 -26.14 5.75 39.27
N SER A 626 -25.14 5.54 38.43
CA SER A 626 -25.34 5.50 36.98
C SER A 626 -25.76 4.11 36.54
N THR A 627 -26.40 4.01 35.38
CA THR A 627 -26.92 2.77 34.80
C THR A 627 -27.10 2.92 33.29
N ASP A 628 -26.30 2.19 32.51
CA ASP A 628 -26.71 1.69 31.19
C ASP A 628 -27.26 0.26 31.33
N GLY A 629 -28.40 -0.02 30.69
CA GLY A 629 -28.94 -1.36 30.46
C GLY A 629 -29.05 -2.27 31.70
N THR A 630 -27.97 -2.98 32.01
CA THR A 630 -27.82 -3.83 33.20
C THR A 630 -26.52 -3.62 33.98
N ASP A 631 -25.63 -2.75 33.51
CA ASP A 631 -24.40 -2.38 34.21
C ASP A 631 -24.65 -1.16 35.12
N THR A 632 -23.89 -1.03 36.20
CA THR A 632 -24.09 0.04 37.18
C THR A 632 -22.79 0.43 37.87
N ALA A 633 -22.44 1.72 37.84
CA ALA A 633 -21.39 2.29 38.67
C ALA A 633 -21.97 3.27 39.71
N THR A 634 -21.28 3.41 40.85
CA THR A 634 -21.82 4.11 42.01
C THR A 634 -20.78 4.94 42.75
N THR A 635 -21.16 6.16 43.12
CA THR A 635 -20.39 7.02 44.03
C THR A 635 -21.23 7.28 45.28
N SER A 636 -20.63 7.12 46.46
CA SER A 636 -21.32 7.24 47.75
C SER A 636 -20.60 8.16 48.72
N GLY A 637 -21.36 8.90 49.53
CA GLY A 637 -20.84 9.74 50.61
C GLY A 637 -21.80 9.83 51.79
N THR A 638 -21.38 10.54 52.83
CA THR A 638 -22.19 10.83 54.02
C THR A 638 -22.45 12.33 54.10
N LEU A 639 -23.71 12.71 54.24
CA LEU A 639 -24.16 14.08 54.47
C LEU A 639 -24.59 14.20 55.94
N ASN A 640 -23.93 15.05 56.71
CA ASN A 640 -24.30 15.32 58.10
C ASN A 640 -25.31 16.47 58.14
N VAL A 641 -26.41 16.25 58.85
CA VAL A 641 -27.45 17.25 59.13
C VAL A 641 -27.46 17.48 60.65
N SER A 642 -26.88 18.58 61.11
CA SER A 642 -26.90 18.95 62.53
C SER A 642 -28.19 19.70 62.87
N VAL A 643 -29.06 19.06 63.65
CA VAL A 643 -30.33 19.64 64.11
C VAL A 643 -30.15 20.31 65.46
N THR A 644 -30.48 21.59 65.52
CA THR A 644 -30.31 22.44 66.71
C THR A 644 -31.59 22.44 67.55
N ALA A 645 -31.41 22.18 68.83
CA ALA A 645 -32.41 22.34 69.89
C ALA A 645 -33.10 23.72 69.85
N VAL A 646 -34.41 23.75 70.10
CA VAL A 646 -35.23 24.95 70.30
C VAL A 646 -36.12 24.74 71.52
N ALA A 647 -36.07 25.66 72.49
CA ALA A 647 -36.94 25.59 73.67
C ALA A 647 -38.37 26.02 73.31
N ASP A 648 -39.30 25.07 73.36
CA ASP A 648 -40.73 25.25 73.13
C ASP A 648 -41.43 25.76 74.41
N ALA A 649 -42.56 26.45 74.25
CA ALA A 649 -43.13 27.25 75.35
C ALA A 649 -43.95 26.39 76.35
N PRO A 650 -43.51 26.23 77.62
CA PRO A 650 -44.19 25.35 78.56
C PRO A 650 -45.54 25.90 78.98
N THR A 651 -46.47 24.99 79.26
CA THR A 651 -47.78 25.33 79.82
C THR A 651 -47.67 25.62 81.32
N LEU A 652 -48.41 26.63 81.79
CA LEU A 652 -48.47 27.05 83.19
C LEU A 652 -49.91 27.45 83.55
N ASP A 653 -50.57 26.65 84.39
CA ASP A 653 -51.87 26.94 84.98
C ASP A 653 -51.72 27.29 86.47
N LEU A 654 -52.37 28.38 86.89
CA LEU A 654 -52.30 28.93 88.24
C LEU A 654 -53.71 29.07 88.83
N THR A 655 -53.88 28.72 90.10
CA THR A 655 -55.16 28.95 90.82
C THR A 655 -54.92 29.62 92.17
N ASP A 656 -55.60 30.75 92.39
CA ASP A 656 -55.55 31.56 93.62
C ASP A 656 -55.63 30.71 94.89
N ALA A 657 -54.56 30.77 95.69
CA ALA A 657 -54.49 30.12 96.99
C ALA A 657 -55.08 31.02 98.10
N SER A 658 -55.73 30.42 99.10
CA SER A 658 -56.19 31.14 100.29
C SER A 658 -56.11 30.28 101.53
N GLY A 659 -55.89 30.91 102.68
CA GLY A 659 -55.65 30.22 103.95
C GLY A 659 -55.72 31.16 105.15
N SER A 660 -55.09 30.75 106.24
CA SER A 660 -54.96 31.56 107.46
C SER A 660 -53.51 32.03 107.62
N GLU A 661 -53.37 33.20 108.24
CA GLU A 661 -52.15 33.71 108.85
C GLU A 661 -51.47 32.64 109.77
N ASP A 662 -50.14 32.72 109.89
CA ASP A 662 -49.26 31.79 110.61
C ASP A 662 -49.35 30.30 110.23
N GLN A 663 -49.99 29.95 109.12
CA GLN A 663 -50.18 28.57 108.65
C GLN A 663 -49.74 28.39 107.20
N ALA A 664 -49.37 27.15 106.85
CA ALA A 664 -48.99 26.79 105.49
C ALA A 664 -50.22 26.82 104.56
N ILE A 665 -50.14 27.65 103.52
CA ILE A 665 -51.14 27.80 102.47
C ILE A 665 -50.66 26.99 101.26
N ALA A 666 -51.43 25.97 100.86
CA ALA A 666 -51.09 25.17 99.67
C ALA A 666 -51.13 26.05 98.41
N LEU A 667 -50.10 25.93 97.56
CA LEU A 667 -50.01 26.61 96.26
C LEU A 667 -50.45 25.62 95.16
N ASN A 668 -51.33 26.08 94.27
CA ASN A 668 -51.76 25.29 93.10
C ASN A 668 -51.03 25.86 91.87
N ILE A 669 -49.94 25.21 91.49
CA ILE A 669 -49.07 25.58 90.37
C ILE A 669 -48.87 24.33 89.52
N ASP A 670 -49.60 24.24 88.42
CA ASP A 670 -49.53 23.13 87.49
C ASP A 670 -48.71 23.60 86.26
N ALA A 671 -47.62 22.91 85.95
CA ALA A 671 -46.73 23.27 84.83
C ALA A 671 -46.26 22.03 84.10
N PHE A 672 -46.32 22.05 82.77
CA PHE A 672 -45.96 20.93 81.90
C PHE A 672 -45.25 21.41 80.64
N LEU A 673 -44.21 20.67 80.23
CA LEU A 673 -43.55 20.83 78.94
C LEU A 673 -44.48 20.43 77.79
N THR A 674 -44.15 20.88 76.59
CA THR A 674 -44.77 20.44 75.33
C THR A 674 -43.96 19.32 74.68
N ASP A 675 -42.64 19.44 74.64
CA ASP A 675 -41.69 18.35 74.37
C ASP A 675 -41.40 17.50 75.65
N SER A 676 -40.80 16.32 75.47
CA SER A 676 -40.31 15.40 76.52
C SER A 676 -38.79 15.22 76.60
N GLY A 677 -38.00 15.78 75.68
CA GLY A 677 -36.53 15.91 75.76
C GLY A 677 -36.09 17.06 76.67
N GLU A 678 -36.86 18.15 76.68
CA GLU A 678 -36.69 19.36 77.47
C GLU A 678 -36.59 19.15 78.98
N THR A 679 -36.06 20.16 79.68
CA THR A 679 -36.04 20.25 81.14
C THR A 679 -36.87 21.42 81.66
N LEU A 680 -37.86 21.12 82.53
CA LEU A 680 -38.71 22.13 83.15
C LEU A 680 -38.15 22.66 84.47
N SER A 681 -38.15 23.97 84.61
CA SER A 681 -37.90 24.70 85.85
C SER A 681 -39.04 25.68 86.12
N VAL A 682 -39.45 25.83 87.39
CA VAL A 682 -40.45 26.83 87.79
C VAL A 682 -39.85 27.76 88.84
N THR A 683 -39.82 29.06 88.52
CA THR A 683 -39.39 30.11 89.44
C THR A 683 -40.59 30.78 90.06
N ILE A 684 -40.64 30.83 91.40
CA ILE A 684 -41.61 31.61 92.17
C ILE A 684 -40.87 32.84 92.71
N GLY A 685 -41.18 34.02 92.18
CA GLY A 685 -40.66 35.32 92.59
C GLY A 685 -41.61 36.12 93.47
N ASN A 686 -41.12 37.29 93.92
CA ASN A 686 -41.82 38.23 94.82
C ASN A 686 -42.28 37.60 96.15
N ILE A 687 -41.56 36.59 96.64
CA ILE A 687 -41.84 35.94 97.92
C ILE A 687 -41.46 36.90 99.07
N PRO A 688 -42.39 37.27 99.99
CA PRO A 688 -42.10 38.23 101.05
C PRO A 688 -41.00 37.77 102.02
N GLU A 689 -40.15 38.69 102.48
CA GLU A 689 -39.09 38.42 103.46
C GLU A 689 -39.68 37.79 104.74
N GLY A 690 -39.12 36.65 105.16
CA GLY A 690 -39.60 35.89 106.32
C GLY A 690 -40.66 34.82 106.02
N SER A 691 -41.12 34.69 104.77
CA SER A 691 -41.96 33.56 104.34
C SER A 691 -41.16 32.26 104.27
N ILE A 692 -41.85 31.11 104.30
CA ILE A 692 -41.24 29.78 104.20
C ILE A 692 -42.02 28.93 103.18
N LEU A 693 -41.36 28.55 102.08
CA LEU A 693 -41.86 27.52 101.17
C LEU A 693 -41.55 26.13 101.73
N THR A 694 -42.56 25.26 101.79
CA THR A 694 -42.48 23.90 102.34
C THR A 694 -43.07 22.88 101.37
N LEU A 695 -42.30 21.84 101.06
CA LEU A 695 -42.69 20.72 100.19
C LEU A 695 -43.62 19.73 100.91
N ALA A 696 -44.33 18.88 100.17
CA ALA A 696 -45.16 17.80 100.71
C ALA A 696 -44.43 16.88 101.73
N ALA A 697 -43.11 16.72 101.57
CA ALA A 697 -42.25 15.94 102.48
C ALA A 697 -41.91 16.65 103.81
N GLY A 698 -42.35 17.90 104.02
CA GLY A 698 -42.03 18.72 105.20
C GLY A 698 -40.66 19.40 105.16
N SER A 699 -39.93 19.30 104.06
CA SER A 699 -38.67 20.01 103.83
C SER A 699 -38.93 21.43 103.31
N THR A 700 -38.13 22.40 103.78
CA THR A 700 -38.24 23.81 103.36
C THR A 700 -37.32 24.13 102.18
N ILE A 701 -37.82 24.87 101.19
CA ILE A 701 -37.00 25.41 100.08
C ILE A 701 -36.25 26.66 100.55
N VAL A 702 -35.02 26.83 100.05
CA VAL A 702 -34.22 28.03 100.31
C VAL A 702 -34.65 29.14 99.34
N ILE A 703 -35.22 30.20 99.89
CA ILE A 703 -35.53 31.43 99.15
C ILE A 703 -34.26 32.30 99.10
N LEU A 704 -33.88 32.76 97.91
CA LEU A 704 -32.73 33.64 97.67
C LEU A 704 -33.21 34.92 96.98
N ASP A 705 -32.84 36.08 97.52
CA ASP A 705 -33.19 37.42 97.02
C ASP A 705 -34.68 37.61 96.63
N GLY A 706 -35.59 36.94 97.33
CA GLY A 706 -37.04 37.03 97.13
C GLY A 706 -37.63 36.03 96.11
N ALA A 707 -36.82 35.10 95.61
CA ALA A 707 -37.26 34.06 94.68
C ALA A 707 -36.86 32.64 95.13
N ALA A 708 -37.55 31.64 94.61
CA ALA A 708 -37.21 30.22 94.72
C ALA A 708 -37.35 29.55 93.36
N VAL A 709 -36.40 28.68 93.02
CA VAL A 709 -36.41 27.88 91.79
C VAL A 709 -36.71 26.42 92.19
N LEU A 710 -37.67 25.80 91.50
CA LEU A 710 -38.20 24.47 91.82
C LEU A 710 -38.21 23.56 90.59
N THR A 711 -38.03 22.26 90.81
CA THR A 711 -38.30 21.22 89.80
C THR A 711 -39.79 20.81 89.83
N PRO A 712 -40.34 20.17 88.78
CA PRO A 712 -41.76 19.77 88.76
C PRO A 712 -42.18 18.89 89.95
N ASP A 713 -41.33 17.91 90.33
CA ASP A 713 -41.47 17.06 91.54
C ASP A 713 -41.62 17.83 92.86
N GLN A 714 -41.28 19.13 92.89
CA GLN A 714 -41.36 19.98 94.08
C GLN A 714 -42.62 20.87 94.12
N LEU A 715 -43.44 20.85 93.07
CA LEU A 715 -44.71 21.58 93.01
C LEU A 715 -45.85 20.82 93.71
N ASP A 716 -45.86 19.48 93.64
CA ASP A 716 -46.89 18.67 94.31
C ASP A 716 -46.86 18.86 95.84
N GLY A 717 -48.00 19.27 96.39
CA GLY A 717 -48.17 19.63 97.80
C GLY A 717 -47.27 20.77 98.28
N LEU A 718 -46.77 21.63 97.39
CA LEU A 718 -46.04 22.85 97.76
C LEU A 718 -46.94 23.78 98.58
N SER A 719 -46.35 24.43 99.59
CA SER A 719 -47.08 25.38 100.43
C SER A 719 -46.22 26.56 100.86
N LEU A 720 -46.83 27.75 100.92
CA LEU A 720 -46.25 28.98 101.44
C LEU A 720 -46.78 29.22 102.85
N THR A 721 -45.90 29.27 103.85
CA THR A 721 -46.23 29.92 105.13
C THR A 721 -45.83 31.39 105.00
N PRO A 722 -46.74 32.36 105.15
CA PRO A 722 -46.41 33.78 105.09
C PRO A 722 -45.56 34.21 106.30
N PRO A 723 -45.00 35.43 106.31
CA PRO A 723 -44.28 35.94 107.47
C PRO A 723 -45.22 36.03 108.69
N ALA A 724 -44.69 35.82 109.90
CA ALA A 724 -45.48 35.96 111.12
C ALA A 724 -45.99 37.40 111.29
N ASP A 725 -47.25 37.57 111.69
CA ASP A 725 -47.88 38.89 111.81
C ASP A 725 -48.50 39.40 110.47
N PHE A 726 -48.51 38.59 109.39
CA PHE A 726 -48.92 39.01 108.04
C PHE A 726 -50.42 38.83 107.75
N SER A 727 -51.10 39.97 107.56
CA SER A 727 -52.45 40.03 107.01
C SER A 727 -52.49 40.86 105.71
N GLY A 728 -52.80 40.24 104.58
CA GLY A 728 -52.86 40.90 103.27
C GLY A 728 -52.97 39.92 102.10
N GLU A 729 -52.75 40.44 100.90
CA GLU A 729 -52.64 39.70 99.64
C GLU A 729 -51.15 39.56 99.27
N ILE A 730 -50.73 38.40 98.75
CA ILE A 730 -49.38 38.16 98.26
C ILE A 730 -49.48 37.84 96.77
N ALA A 731 -49.05 38.77 95.93
CA ALA A 731 -48.88 38.52 94.50
C ALA A 731 -47.52 37.85 94.28
N LEU A 732 -47.53 36.56 93.91
CA LEU A 732 -46.33 35.81 93.53
C LEU A 732 -46.14 35.90 92.01
N ASP A 733 -44.90 36.15 91.56
CA ASP A 733 -44.54 36.11 90.15
C ASP A 733 -44.10 34.69 89.79
N VAL A 734 -44.98 33.87 89.21
CA VAL A 734 -44.64 32.48 88.82
C VAL A 734 -44.27 32.44 87.34
N VAL A 735 -43.10 31.88 87.03
CA VAL A 735 -42.56 31.69 85.68
C VAL A 735 -42.19 30.24 85.50
N ALA A 736 -42.76 29.58 84.49
CA ALA A 736 -42.29 28.31 83.97
C ALA A 736 -41.27 28.56 82.86
N THR A 737 -40.24 27.72 82.80
CA THR A 737 -39.11 27.84 81.87
C THR A 737 -38.71 26.44 81.43
N SER A 738 -38.86 26.15 80.14
CA SER A 738 -38.27 25.00 79.46
C SER A 738 -36.78 25.26 79.18
N THR A 739 -36.05 24.23 78.77
CA THR A 739 -34.67 24.31 78.32
C THR A 739 -34.35 23.00 77.59
N ASP A 740 -34.11 23.04 76.27
CA ASP A 740 -33.33 22.00 75.58
C ASP A 740 -31.95 22.55 75.16
N GLY A 741 -30.93 21.70 75.31
CA GLY A 741 -29.54 21.98 74.98
C GLY A 741 -28.98 23.23 75.66
N THR A 742 -29.11 24.36 74.98
CA THR A 742 -28.66 25.70 75.42
C THR A 742 -29.68 26.82 75.18
N ASP A 743 -30.91 26.50 74.74
CA ASP A 743 -32.00 27.47 74.49
C ASP A 743 -32.96 27.51 75.70
N THR A 744 -33.63 28.64 75.98
CA THR A 744 -34.34 28.91 77.26
C THR A 744 -35.30 30.11 77.19
#